data_AF-A0A7D5LCL5-F1
#
_entry.id   AF-A0A7D5LCL5-F1
#
_cell.length_a   1.000
_cell.length_b   1.000
_cell.length_c   1.000
_cell.angle_alpha   90.00
_cell.angle_beta   90.00
_cell.angle_gamma   90.00
#
_symmetry.space_group_name_H-M   'P 1'
#
loop_
_entity.id
_entity.type
_entity.pdbx_description
1 polymer ?
#
loop_
_entity_poly.entity_id
_entity_poly.type
_entity_poly.pdbx_seq_one_letter_code
_entity_poly.pdbx_strand_id
1 'polypeptide(L)'
;MSNGSDSDATPDGGEPSTSVPGLDYDFEGKSVLDILKDFYHVPALLVVGVVMLWIRLQSYSNFTRGGEVYFNGNDAWYHLRETTYAVQNWPFTMPYDPWTYFPYGTSAGQFGTLYDQLVATAALVVGLGSPSQELIARTLLVAPAVFGALTVIPTYLLGKRLGGRLGGIFATVILMLLPGTFLRRTLVGFADHNGAEPFFMGMAVVALMVALAVAQEDRPIWELVESREWDALRRPVIWSVLAGVATGLYIWVWPPGVLLVGIFGAYVVYQVVSDYTGGRSPDHVAFVAAISMTVTAAMAMLRFHETTFGASSFGFLQPFVALSVAVAAVTLAWLARQFDARSFEDPRAERYAFPGTVALLGLVGVVVLVTAPISFLGGIERNLLRFVGFSAGAATRTIGEAQPFLQSGLAQYYSSTGVVMAEYGFAFVTALVAAIWMLVKPLWKRGEEDDYLLLGVATALVLFMFVGRSLYNDFAGILGVNPQLLGLAIVAALVFAATVRVRYDAEHLFAFVWVVFITAAAFTQVRFNYYLALGVAAFNAYFIREILAAIDVDLSRESLPEIETYQAITVAMVVLLVLTPVLMVPLSLGNTGSPGIDRTNTAWQTGNSTGPGSVVYWDESLQWMNDNTPAQGDYGGADNADQLEYYGNYEQPPEGDYDYPEGAYGVQSWWDYGHYITVRGERIPNANPFQQGASEAANYLLAPNESQAESVLERNSEDDAETRYVMVDWEMVTEGAKLSAPSVFYDEGNLSANDLYSRQTPILRETGQSQQPYAVAFYDHPQRYYDSQMVRLYKYHGSRAEPTVNTGFGEAVIVFDYDPVQQAPDYKAVPSGENETAIRTFPNMTAAEEFVEEDGTAQIGGVGDLPREPVPALQHYRLVDASDTSAYASQQYQRSVLQESQSLGIQPGVLQKTSPNWVKTFERVPGATVEGSGAEPGETVTASVEMKMEPGENASTFTYEQQATADEDGNFEFVLPYSTEGYDEYGPENGHTNVSVRADGAYTIAGEVESNESAHLVRNEASLDVSEGDVNGDGDGTVSVTLEETVLQEPEGANGTDGNETTGNETTGDGAGGNETIGNETGGNGTSGNETSGDGTDSNESASLAGDGATAPALRAAEGHLARP
;
A
#
# COMPACT_ATOMS: atom_id res chain seq x y z
N MET A 1 -68.51 -35.95 -6.88
CA MET A 1 -69.29 -34.76 -6.51
C MET A 1 -68.94 -34.37 -5.09
N SER A 2 -68.06 -33.38 -4.94
CA SER A 2 -67.79 -32.58 -3.72
C SER A 2 -66.52 -31.79 -4.04
N ASN A 3 -66.65 -30.53 -4.47
CA ASN A 3 -65.49 -29.70 -4.77
C ASN A 3 -64.77 -29.32 -3.48
N GLY A 4 -63.49 -29.65 -3.37
CA GLY A 4 -62.53 -28.91 -2.55
C GLY A 4 -61.73 -28.01 -3.48
N SER A 5 -61.64 -26.72 -3.18
CA SER A 5 -60.87 -25.76 -3.98
C SER A 5 -59.44 -25.69 -3.47
N ASP A 6 -58.47 -25.97 -4.33
CA ASP A 6 -57.06 -25.68 -4.05
C ASP A 6 -56.86 -24.18 -3.86
N SER A 7 -56.26 -23.80 -2.74
CA SER A 7 -55.89 -22.42 -2.43
C SER A 7 -54.42 -22.18 -2.78
N ASP A 8 -54.09 -22.20 -4.07
CA ASP A 8 -52.77 -21.83 -4.56
C ASP A 8 -52.71 -20.29 -4.67
N ALA A 9 -52.50 -19.64 -3.53
CA ALA A 9 -52.47 -18.18 -3.38
C ALA A 9 -51.20 -17.74 -2.66
N THR A 10 -50.31 -17.07 -3.40
CA THR A 10 -49.14 -16.37 -2.85
C THR A 10 -49.58 -15.19 -1.97
N PRO A 11 -48.99 -14.96 -0.77
CA PRO A 11 -49.41 -13.89 0.15
C PRO A 11 -49.04 -12.45 -0.25
N ASP A 12 -48.62 -12.21 -1.49
CA ASP A 12 -48.38 -10.88 -2.06
C ASP A 12 -49.05 -10.84 -3.45
N GLY A 13 -50.07 -10.01 -3.59
CA GLY A 13 -50.92 -9.90 -4.79
C GLY A 13 -50.32 -9.02 -5.89
N GLY A 14 -49.06 -9.25 -6.24
CA GLY A 14 -48.40 -8.64 -7.39
C GLY A 14 -48.28 -9.65 -8.54
N GLU A 15 -48.75 -9.29 -9.73
CA GLU A 15 -48.52 -10.12 -10.92
C GLU A 15 -47.01 -10.21 -11.21
N PRO A 16 -46.48 -11.39 -11.57
CA PRO A 16 -45.09 -11.51 -12.01
C PRO A 16 -44.93 -10.73 -13.33
N SER A 17 -43.98 -9.81 -13.39
CA SER A 17 -43.77 -8.97 -14.59
C SER A 17 -43.13 -9.78 -15.73
N THR A 18 -43.96 -10.42 -16.55
CA THR A 18 -43.62 -11.32 -17.66
C THR A 18 -43.04 -10.61 -18.90
N SER A 19 -42.24 -9.56 -18.73
CA SER A 19 -41.58 -8.85 -19.83
C SER A 19 -40.12 -9.26 -20.00
N VAL A 20 -39.84 -9.98 -21.09
CA VAL A 20 -38.48 -10.17 -21.61
C VAL A 20 -37.91 -8.79 -22.00
N PRO A 21 -36.66 -8.44 -21.62
CA PRO A 21 -36.10 -7.15 -22.00
C PRO A 21 -35.85 -7.04 -23.52
N GLY A 22 -36.55 -6.12 -24.18
CA GLY A 22 -35.89 -5.23 -25.15
C GLY A 22 -36.18 -5.33 -26.66
N LEU A 23 -37.21 -6.04 -27.14
CA LEU A 23 -37.45 -6.12 -28.61
C LEU A 23 -38.85 -5.75 -29.15
N ASP A 24 -39.91 -5.72 -28.33
CA ASP A 24 -41.24 -5.22 -28.77
C ASP A 24 -41.62 -3.94 -28.01
N TYR A 25 -41.12 -2.80 -28.48
CA TYR A 25 -41.56 -1.47 -28.04
C TYR A 25 -42.35 -0.80 -29.17
N ASP A 26 -43.67 -0.91 -29.11
CA ASP A 26 -44.56 -0.11 -29.93
C ASP A 26 -44.67 1.32 -29.36
N PHE A 27 -44.45 2.30 -30.23
CA PHE A 27 -44.55 3.73 -29.94
C PHE A 27 -45.84 4.36 -30.48
N GLU A 28 -46.64 3.63 -31.27
CA GLU A 28 -47.90 4.16 -31.80
C GLU A 28 -48.91 4.39 -30.65
N GLY A 29 -49.46 5.60 -30.57
CA GLY A 29 -50.55 5.96 -29.66
C GLY A 29 -50.16 6.32 -28.22
N LYS A 30 -48.91 6.13 -27.77
CA LYS A 30 -48.46 6.53 -26.42
C LYS A 30 -48.31 8.06 -26.29
N SER A 31 -48.70 8.61 -25.14
CA SER A 31 -48.44 10.04 -24.86
C SER A 31 -46.99 10.27 -24.44
N VAL A 32 -46.53 11.53 -24.50
CA VAL A 32 -45.19 11.92 -23.99
C VAL A 32 -45.03 11.57 -22.51
N LEU A 33 -46.11 11.63 -21.72
CA LEU A 33 -46.10 11.25 -20.32
C LEU A 33 -45.87 9.74 -20.14
N ASP A 34 -46.42 8.91 -21.02
CA ASP A 34 -46.30 7.45 -20.92
C ASP A 34 -44.93 6.97 -21.40
N ILE A 35 -44.38 7.62 -22.44
CA ILE A 35 -42.98 7.44 -22.86
C ILE A 35 -42.03 7.82 -21.70
N LEU A 36 -42.31 8.93 -20.99
CA LEU A 36 -41.53 9.31 -19.80
C LEU A 36 -41.68 8.28 -18.66
N LYS A 37 -42.87 7.76 -18.37
CA LYS A 37 -43.07 6.69 -17.36
C LYS A 37 -42.34 5.39 -17.71
N ASP A 38 -42.26 5.04 -18.99
CA ASP A 38 -41.53 3.85 -19.43
C ASP A 38 -40.01 4.05 -19.30
N PHE A 39 -39.50 5.22 -19.69
CA PHE A 39 -38.06 5.44 -19.89
C PHE A 39 -37.35 6.34 -18.88
N TYR A 40 -38.01 6.96 -17.88
CA TYR A 40 -37.38 7.92 -16.92
C TYR A 40 -36.08 7.43 -16.28
N HIS A 41 -35.95 6.11 -16.08
CA HIS A 41 -34.78 5.51 -15.49
C HIS A 41 -33.54 5.64 -16.38
N VAL A 42 -33.67 5.67 -17.71
CA VAL A 42 -32.54 5.79 -18.64
C VAL A 42 -31.81 7.14 -18.53
N PRO A 43 -32.47 8.32 -18.66
CA PRO A 43 -31.80 9.60 -18.47
C PRO A 43 -31.40 9.83 -17.01
N ALA A 44 -32.12 9.28 -16.03
CA ALA A 44 -31.70 9.33 -14.63
C ALA A 44 -30.38 8.60 -14.38
N LEU A 45 -30.23 7.37 -14.92
CA LEU A 45 -29.00 6.60 -14.83
C LEU A 45 -27.85 7.26 -15.60
N LEU A 46 -28.13 7.88 -16.75
CA LEU A 46 -27.13 8.66 -17.50
C LEU A 46 -26.63 9.84 -16.67
N VAL A 47 -27.53 10.60 -16.03
CA VAL A 47 -27.14 11.71 -15.13
C VAL A 47 -26.32 11.21 -13.94
N VAL A 48 -26.76 10.13 -13.27
CA VAL A 48 -25.99 9.53 -12.16
C VAL A 48 -24.61 9.06 -12.62
N GLY A 49 -24.51 8.36 -13.75
CA GLY A 49 -23.23 7.89 -14.30
C GLY A 49 -22.28 9.03 -14.68
N VAL A 50 -22.80 10.11 -15.30
CA VAL A 50 -22.00 11.31 -15.64
C VAL A 50 -21.51 12.02 -14.38
N VAL A 51 -22.34 12.17 -13.35
CA VAL A 51 -21.93 12.76 -12.06
C VAL A 51 -20.92 11.86 -11.33
N MET A 52 -21.13 10.54 -11.33
CA MET A 52 -20.17 9.57 -10.77
C MET A 52 -18.81 9.67 -11.44
N LEU A 53 -18.76 9.75 -12.77
CA LEU A 53 -17.52 9.89 -13.54
C LEU A 53 -16.84 11.22 -13.23
N TRP A 54 -17.59 12.32 -13.21
CA TRP A 54 -17.03 13.64 -12.96
C TRP A 54 -16.50 13.83 -11.53
N ILE A 55 -17.16 13.28 -10.50
CA ILE A 55 -16.62 13.24 -9.12
C ILE A 55 -15.26 12.52 -9.10
N ARG A 56 -15.09 11.46 -9.91
CA ARG A 56 -13.87 10.64 -9.97
C ARG A 56 -12.73 11.27 -10.75
N LEU A 57 -13.02 12.26 -11.60
CA LEU A 57 -12.04 12.94 -12.46
C LEU A 57 -11.63 14.33 -11.97
N GLN A 58 -12.13 14.83 -10.82
CA GLN A 58 -11.88 16.21 -10.37
C GLN A 58 -10.39 16.52 -10.24
N SER A 59 -9.60 15.59 -9.67
CA SER A 59 -8.16 15.72 -9.48
C SER A 59 -7.30 15.33 -10.70
N TYR A 60 -7.86 15.14 -11.91
CA TYR A 60 -7.12 14.63 -13.09
C TYR A 60 -5.81 15.38 -13.35
N SER A 61 -5.82 16.72 -13.26
CA SER A 61 -4.66 17.57 -13.50
C SER A 61 -3.50 17.36 -12.52
N ASN A 62 -3.73 16.74 -11.36
CA ASN A 62 -2.68 16.51 -10.35
C ASN A 62 -1.68 15.42 -10.79
N PHE A 63 -2.10 14.53 -11.70
CA PHE A 63 -1.36 13.36 -12.16
C PHE A 63 -0.59 13.59 -13.46
N THR A 64 -0.87 14.67 -14.18
CA THR A 64 -0.20 15.00 -15.45
C THR A 64 0.81 16.12 -15.26
N ARG A 65 2.11 15.83 -15.47
CA ARG A 65 3.20 16.81 -15.33
C ARG A 65 4.17 16.66 -16.51
N GLY A 66 4.57 17.75 -17.16
CA GLY A 66 5.54 17.71 -18.28
C GLY A 66 5.09 17.00 -19.57
N GLY A 67 3.92 16.36 -19.58
CA GLY A 67 3.49 15.41 -20.62
C GLY A 67 3.33 13.99 -20.09
N GLU A 68 3.96 13.69 -18.95
CA GLU A 68 3.95 12.39 -18.29
C GLU A 68 2.76 12.19 -17.36
N VAL A 69 2.55 10.94 -16.97
CA VAL A 69 1.52 10.48 -16.04
C VAL A 69 2.17 9.82 -14.85
N TYR A 70 1.90 10.37 -13.66
CA TYR A 70 2.27 9.78 -12.38
C TYR A 70 1.05 9.10 -11.78
N PHE A 71 1.19 7.90 -11.24
CA PHE A 71 0.08 7.16 -10.62
C PHE A 71 0.07 7.31 -9.08
N ASN A 72 -1.01 6.84 -8.44
CA ASN A 72 -1.08 6.61 -7.01
C ASN A 72 -0.90 5.12 -6.71
N GLY A 73 -0.11 4.79 -5.68
CA GLY A 73 0.24 3.41 -5.34
C GLY A 73 1.31 2.80 -6.26
N ASN A 74 1.68 1.57 -5.96
CA ASN A 74 2.79 0.85 -6.61
C ASN A 74 2.26 -0.01 -7.77
N ASP A 75 1.19 -0.76 -7.53
CA ASP A 75 0.56 -1.74 -8.44
C ASP A 75 0.12 -1.12 -9.79
N ALA A 76 -0.24 0.15 -9.80
CA ALA A 76 -0.58 0.92 -11.00
C ALA A 76 0.55 0.97 -12.04
N TRP A 77 1.82 0.91 -11.60
CA TRP A 77 2.98 0.88 -12.50
C TRP A 77 3.17 -0.48 -13.14
N TYR A 78 2.90 -1.58 -12.43
CA TYR A 78 2.91 -2.91 -13.04
C TYR A 78 1.72 -3.09 -14.01
N HIS A 79 0.55 -2.55 -13.68
CA HIS A 79 -0.55 -2.43 -14.64
C HIS A 79 -0.18 -1.60 -15.89
N LEU A 80 0.69 -0.59 -15.76
CA LEU A 80 1.22 0.14 -16.93
C LEU A 80 2.12 -0.76 -17.78
N ARG A 81 3.03 -1.53 -17.17
CA ARG A 81 3.91 -2.50 -17.86
C ARG A 81 3.08 -3.54 -18.62
N GLU A 82 2.12 -4.19 -17.95
CA GLU A 82 1.22 -5.18 -18.54
C GLU A 82 0.33 -4.60 -19.66
N THR A 83 -0.28 -3.44 -19.44
CA THR A 83 -1.10 -2.78 -20.46
C THR A 83 -0.25 -2.40 -21.67
N THR A 84 0.98 -1.92 -21.46
CA THR A 84 1.91 -1.53 -22.53
C THR A 84 2.35 -2.75 -23.34
N TYR A 85 2.71 -3.84 -22.67
CA TYR A 85 2.99 -5.12 -23.33
C TYR A 85 1.78 -5.63 -24.13
N ALA A 86 0.57 -5.60 -23.54
CA ALA A 86 -0.65 -6.07 -24.19
C ALA A 86 -1.11 -5.20 -25.37
N VAL A 87 -0.73 -3.91 -25.41
CA VAL A 87 -0.91 -3.06 -26.60
C VAL A 87 0.04 -3.46 -27.72
N GLN A 88 1.30 -3.78 -27.41
CA GLN A 88 2.30 -4.22 -28.40
C GLN A 88 2.01 -5.63 -28.93
N ASN A 89 1.53 -6.54 -28.06
CA ASN A 89 1.34 -7.96 -28.33
C ASN A 89 -0.14 -8.40 -28.43
N TRP A 90 -1.05 -7.47 -28.73
CA TRP A 90 -2.50 -7.70 -28.70
C TRP A 90 -2.94 -8.94 -29.52
N PRO A 91 -3.70 -9.90 -28.94
CA PRO A 91 -4.44 -9.85 -27.68
C PRO A 91 -3.76 -10.53 -26.47
N PHE A 92 -2.46 -10.81 -26.53
CA PHE A 92 -1.75 -11.53 -25.48
C PHE A 92 -1.30 -10.60 -24.34
N THR A 93 -1.08 -11.18 -23.16
CA THR A 93 -0.60 -10.52 -21.92
C THR A 93 0.74 -11.12 -21.53
N MET A 94 1.52 -10.47 -20.65
CA MET A 94 2.86 -10.95 -20.33
C MET A 94 2.78 -12.34 -19.66
N PRO A 95 3.40 -13.39 -20.23
CA PRO A 95 3.32 -14.74 -19.65
C PRO A 95 4.27 -14.90 -18.44
N TYR A 96 5.42 -14.24 -18.48
CA TYR A 96 6.46 -14.26 -17.45
C TYR A 96 7.37 -13.03 -17.62
N ASP A 97 7.86 -12.48 -16.51
CA ASP A 97 8.61 -11.23 -16.44
C ASP A 97 9.93 -11.40 -15.67
N PRO A 98 11.09 -11.41 -16.35
CA PRO A 98 12.41 -11.39 -15.70
C PRO A 98 12.82 -9.98 -15.21
N TRP A 99 12.02 -8.93 -15.45
CA TRP A 99 12.37 -7.57 -15.01
C TRP A 99 11.92 -7.24 -13.58
N THR A 100 11.62 -8.26 -12.76
CA THR A 100 11.28 -8.10 -11.35
C THR A 100 11.53 -9.39 -10.58
N TYR A 101 11.76 -9.30 -9.26
CA TYR A 101 12.10 -10.43 -8.39
C TYR A 101 13.40 -11.12 -8.85
N PHE A 102 14.49 -10.35 -8.96
CA PHE A 102 15.82 -10.87 -9.24
C PHE A 102 16.28 -11.90 -8.18
N PRO A 103 16.94 -13.02 -8.54
CA PRO A 103 17.20 -13.54 -9.89
C PRO A 103 16.12 -14.54 -10.40
N TYR A 104 14.91 -14.53 -9.85
CA TYR A 104 13.90 -15.55 -10.12
C TYR A 104 12.88 -15.21 -11.22
N GLY A 105 12.66 -13.92 -11.52
CA GLY A 105 11.55 -13.48 -12.36
C GLY A 105 10.17 -13.82 -11.77
N THR A 106 9.07 -13.48 -12.44
CA THR A 106 7.73 -13.87 -11.99
C THR A 106 6.73 -14.09 -13.13
N SER A 107 5.79 -15.02 -12.95
CA SER A 107 4.53 -14.99 -13.67
C SER A 107 3.66 -13.83 -13.17
N ALA A 108 2.94 -13.16 -14.08
CA ALA A 108 2.10 -12.00 -13.73
C ALA A 108 0.96 -12.33 -12.75
N GLY A 109 0.48 -13.59 -12.73
CA GLY A 109 -0.43 -14.12 -11.73
C GLY A 109 -1.81 -13.44 -11.66
N GLN A 110 -1.90 -12.38 -10.84
CA GLN A 110 -3.08 -11.52 -10.67
C GLN A 110 -3.04 -10.22 -11.51
N PHE A 111 -1.95 -10.01 -12.25
CA PHE A 111 -1.76 -8.96 -13.25
C PHE A 111 -1.76 -9.61 -14.67
N GLY A 112 -1.73 -8.79 -15.73
CA GLY A 112 -1.85 -9.31 -17.10
C GLY A 112 -3.21 -9.98 -17.35
N THR A 113 -4.26 -9.39 -16.78
CA THR A 113 -5.60 -9.98 -16.69
C THR A 113 -6.54 -9.42 -17.78
N LEU A 114 -7.82 -9.81 -17.73
CA LEU A 114 -8.86 -9.18 -18.55
C LEU A 114 -8.98 -7.67 -18.29
N TYR A 115 -8.58 -7.16 -17.12
CA TYR A 115 -8.54 -5.71 -16.86
C TYR A 115 -7.53 -5.03 -17.80
N ASP A 116 -6.28 -5.47 -17.78
CA ASP A 116 -5.19 -4.95 -18.61
C ASP A 116 -5.53 -5.07 -20.11
N GLN A 117 -6.10 -6.20 -20.52
CA GLN A 117 -6.57 -6.40 -21.89
C GLN A 117 -7.67 -5.41 -22.30
N LEU A 118 -8.62 -5.08 -21.41
CA LEU A 118 -9.67 -4.10 -21.70
C LEU A 118 -9.12 -2.67 -21.79
N VAL A 119 -8.15 -2.31 -20.93
CA VAL A 119 -7.46 -1.01 -20.99
C VAL A 119 -6.61 -0.91 -22.25
N ALA A 120 -5.85 -1.95 -22.61
CA ALA A 120 -5.09 -2.03 -23.85
C ALA A 120 -5.99 -1.92 -25.09
N THR A 121 -7.14 -2.62 -25.10
CA THR A 121 -8.17 -2.47 -26.15
C THR A 121 -8.65 -1.03 -26.27
N ALA A 122 -8.94 -0.37 -25.13
CA ALA A 122 -9.39 1.02 -25.13
C ALA A 122 -8.30 1.96 -25.68
N ALA A 123 -7.03 1.76 -25.29
CA ALA A 123 -5.90 2.54 -25.78
C ALA A 123 -5.71 2.36 -27.30
N LEU A 124 -5.79 1.12 -27.81
CA LEU A 124 -5.76 0.81 -29.24
C LEU A 124 -6.93 1.46 -29.99
N VAL A 125 -8.16 1.43 -29.46
CA VAL A 125 -9.32 2.05 -30.11
C VAL A 125 -9.21 3.57 -30.14
N VAL A 126 -8.79 4.21 -29.04
CA VAL A 126 -8.63 5.68 -28.97
C VAL A 126 -7.43 6.14 -29.82
N GLY A 127 -6.33 5.37 -29.82
CA GLY A 127 -5.14 5.60 -30.63
C GLY A 127 -5.24 5.11 -32.09
N LEU A 128 -6.43 4.68 -32.55
CA LEU A 128 -6.68 4.19 -33.91
C LEU A 128 -5.73 3.06 -34.38
N GLY A 129 -5.27 2.22 -33.45
CA GLY A 129 -4.35 1.11 -33.66
C GLY A 129 -2.88 1.41 -33.35
N SER A 130 -2.52 2.67 -33.06
CA SER A 130 -1.14 3.06 -32.72
C SER A 130 -1.10 4.16 -31.64
N PRO A 131 -1.48 3.86 -30.39
CA PRO A 131 -1.38 4.81 -29.28
C PRO A 131 0.08 5.12 -28.91
N SER A 132 0.35 6.34 -28.46
CA SER A 132 1.63 6.69 -27.82
C SER A 132 1.67 6.17 -26.38
N GLN A 133 2.87 6.07 -25.79
CA GLN A 133 3.03 5.70 -24.37
C GLN A 133 2.23 6.62 -23.43
N GLU A 134 2.26 7.94 -23.68
CA GLU A 134 1.42 8.93 -22.99
C GLU A 134 -0.09 8.60 -23.09
N LEU A 135 -0.57 8.13 -24.24
CA LEU A 135 -1.97 7.76 -24.43
C LEU A 135 -2.32 6.44 -23.72
N ILE A 136 -1.42 5.45 -23.71
CA ILE A 136 -1.58 4.22 -22.94
C ILE A 136 -1.70 4.56 -21.44
N ALA A 137 -0.74 5.32 -20.91
CA ALA A 137 -0.73 5.75 -19.51
C ALA A 137 -1.96 6.59 -19.15
N ARG A 138 -2.40 7.52 -20.02
CA ARG A 138 -3.64 8.29 -19.81
C ARG A 138 -4.92 7.45 -19.89
N THR A 139 -4.93 6.38 -20.68
CA THR A 139 -6.08 5.46 -20.76
C THR A 139 -6.19 4.66 -19.47
N LEU A 140 -5.06 4.14 -18.98
CA LEU A 140 -4.96 3.47 -17.68
C LEU A 140 -5.34 4.41 -16.51
N LEU A 141 -4.85 5.66 -16.54
CA LEU A 141 -5.13 6.69 -15.52
C LEU A 141 -6.62 6.94 -15.26
N VAL A 142 -7.45 6.86 -16.31
CA VAL A 142 -8.91 7.10 -16.24
C VAL A 142 -9.73 5.81 -16.15
N ALA A 143 -9.15 4.63 -16.37
CA ALA A 143 -9.86 3.36 -16.34
C ALA A 143 -10.65 3.11 -15.02
N PRO A 144 -10.10 3.37 -13.81
CA PRO A 144 -10.84 3.22 -12.55
C PRO A 144 -12.07 4.13 -12.47
N ALA A 145 -11.95 5.36 -12.99
CA ALA A 145 -13.05 6.32 -13.02
C ALA A 145 -14.19 5.85 -13.95
N VAL A 146 -13.83 5.26 -15.08
CA VAL A 146 -14.78 4.66 -16.04
C VAL A 146 -15.45 3.42 -15.45
N PHE A 147 -14.71 2.45 -14.92
CA PHE A 147 -15.31 1.26 -14.30
C PHE A 147 -16.17 1.59 -13.07
N GLY A 148 -15.72 2.53 -12.24
CA GLY A 148 -16.51 3.05 -11.11
C GLY A 148 -17.84 3.68 -11.54
N ALA A 149 -17.85 4.42 -12.65
CA ALA A 149 -19.08 4.96 -13.23
C ALA A 149 -19.95 3.85 -13.88
N LEU A 150 -19.35 2.89 -14.61
CA LEU A 150 -20.07 1.76 -15.22
C LEU A 150 -20.73 0.83 -14.18
N THR A 151 -20.21 0.78 -12.95
CA THR A 151 -20.81 0.06 -11.81
C THR A 151 -22.23 0.55 -11.45
N VAL A 152 -22.65 1.71 -11.96
CA VAL A 152 -24.06 2.15 -11.95
C VAL A 152 -25.00 1.12 -12.59
N ILE A 153 -24.53 0.36 -13.59
CA ILE A 153 -25.32 -0.64 -14.34
C ILE A 153 -25.68 -1.85 -13.46
N PRO A 154 -24.72 -2.65 -12.92
CA PRO A 154 -25.07 -3.76 -12.03
C PRO A 154 -25.82 -3.28 -10.78
N THR A 155 -25.47 -2.12 -10.22
CA THR A 155 -26.16 -1.57 -9.04
C THR A 155 -27.62 -1.24 -9.33
N TYR A 156 -27.93 -0.65 -10.49
CA TYR A 156 -29.32 -0.46 -10.92
C TYR A 156 -30.05 -1.79 -11.09
N LEU A 157 -29.41 -2.80 -11.69
CA LEU A 157 -30.04 -4.10 -11.95
C LEU A 157 -30.32 -4.87 -10.66
N LEU A 158 -29.39 -4.86 -9.70
CA LEU A 158 -29.59 -5.39 -8.35
C LEU A 158 -30.74 -4.67 -7.62
N GLY A 159 -30.66 -3.34 -7.55
CA GLY A 159 -31.69 -2.52 -6.89
C GLY A 159 -33.06 -2.61 -7.58
N LYS A 160 -33.11 -2.83 -8.90
CA LYS A 160 -34.34 -3.04 -9.66
C LYS A 160 -34.99 -4.37 -9.32
N ARG A 161 -34.22 -5.45 -9.14
CA ARG A 161 -34.75 -6.75 -8.70
C ARG A 161 -35.30 -6.69 -7.28
N LEU A 162 -34.55 -6.10 -6.34
CA LEU A 162 -34.94 -6.03 -4.94
C LEU A 162 -36.01 -4.96 -4.62
N GLY A 163 -36.02 -3.85 -5.36
CA GLY A 163 -36.79 -2.64 -5.04
C GLY A 163 -37.59 -2.00 -6.19
N GLY A 164 -37.68 -2.65 -7.35
CA GLY A 164 -38.33 -2.10 -8.54
C GLY A 164 -37.54 -0.95 -9.19
N ARG A 165 -38.06 -0.38 -10.30
CA ARG A 165 -37.34 0.64 -11.09
C ARG A 165 -36.87 1.84 -10.24
N LEU A 166 -37.68 2.31 -9.29
CA LEU A 166 -37.32 3.41 -8.38
C LEU A 166 -36.28 3.00 -7.33
N GLY A 167 -36.39 1.80 -6.75
CA GLY A 167 -35.37 1.25 -5.86
C GLY A 167 -34.01 1.11 -6.56
N GLY A 168 -34.01 0.71 -7.84
CA GLY A 168 -32.81 0.69 -8.68
C GLY A 168 -32.13 2.05 -8.79
N ILE A 169 -32.89 3.12 -9.06
CA ILE A 169 -32.33 4.48 -9.11
C ILE A 169 -31.83 4.91 -7.72
N PHE A 170 -32.59 4.64 -6.66
CA PHE A 170 -32.20 4.97 -5.29
C PHE A 170 -30.88 4.30 -4.88
N ALA A 171 -30.68 3.01 -5.23
CA ALA A 171 -29.41 2.32 -5.05
C ALA A 171 -28.25 3.03 -5.78
N THR A 172 -28.45 3.44 -7.04
CA THR A 172 -27.40 4.15 -7.79
C THR A 172 -27.08 5.54 -7.23
N VAL A 173 -28.07 6.25 -6.69
CA VAL A 173 -27.86 7.54 -6.01
C VAL A 173 -27.07 7.35 -4.71
N ILE A 174 -27.34 6.27 -3.94
CA ILE A 174 -26.52 5.93 -2.76
C ILE A 174 -25.07 5.67 -3.19
N LEU A 175 -24.85 4.77 -4.16
CA LEU A 175 -23.50 4.42 -4.64
C LEU A 175 -22.70 5.65 -5.12
N MET A 176 -23.36 6.59 -5.81
CA MET A 176 -22.78 7.85 -6.26
C MET A 176 -22.30 8.74 -5.09
N LEU A 177 -22.97 8.67 -3.94
CA LEU A 177 -22.72 9.53 -2.78
C LEU A 177 -21.85 8.86 -1.70
N LEU A 178 -21.51 7.57 -1.82
CA LEU A 178 -20.62 6.89 -0.88
C LEU A 178 -19.18 7.47 -0.95
N PRO A 179 -18.62 8.01 0.15
CA PRO A 179 -17.26 8.57 0.18
C PRO A 179 -16.17 7.52 0.46
N GLY A 180 -16.55 6.27 0.69
CA GLY A 180 -15.68 5.19 1.17
C GLY A 180 -14.69 4.62 0.16
N THR A 181 -14.14 3.45 0.49
CA THR A 181 -13.14 2.68 -0.27
C THR A 181 -13.55 2.46 -1.73
N PHE A 182 -14.83 2.21 -2.01
CA PHE A 182 -15.34 2.09 -3.39
C PHE A 182 -15.07 3.35 -4.22
N LEU A 183 -15.31 4.55 -3.65
CA LEU A 183 -14.98 5.78 -4.36
C LEU A 183 -13.48 5.95 -4.48
N ARG A 184 -12.72 5.79 -3.38
CA ARG A 184 -11.26 5.99 -3.35
C ARG A 184 -10.51 5.13 -4.37
N ARG A 185 -10.89 3.85 -4.52
CA ARG A 185 -10.34 2.93 -5.53
C ARG A 185 -10.90 3.09 -6.94
N THR A 186 -11.82 4.03 -7.14
CA THR A 186 -12.35 4.39 -8.47
C THR A 186 -12.11 5.86 -8.81
N LEU A 187 -11.24 6.56 -8.07
CA LEU A 187 -10.75 7.87 -8.47
C LEU A 187 -9.70 7.74 -9.59
N VAL A 188 -9.56 8.80 -10.38
CA VAL A 188 -8.40 8.99 -11.26
C VAL A 188 -7.10 8.83 -10.48
N GLY A 189 -6.10 8.19 -11.10
CA GLY A 189 -4.79 7.95 -10.48
C GLY A 189 -4.64 6.62 -9.74
N PHE A 190 -5.73 6.05 -9.22
CA PHE A 190 -5.72 4.74 -8.54
C PHE A 190 -5.88 3.60 -9.55
N ALA A 191 -4.91 3.44 -10.45
CA ALA A 191 -5.05 2.65 -11.67
C ALA A 191 -4.90 1.12 -11.46
N ASP A 192 -5.85 0.55 -10.75
CA ASP A 192 -5.85 -0.84 -10.26
C ASP A 192 -7.13 -1.59 -10.70
N HIS A 193 -7.04 -2.91 -10.81
CA HIS A 193 -8.14 -3.81 -11.18
C HIS A 193 -9.34 -3.76 -10.20
N ASN A 194 -9.15 -3.22 -8.99
CA ASN A 194 -10.24 -3.04 -8.02
C ASN A 194 -11.37 -2.13 -8.49
N GLY A 195 -11.12 -1.26 -9.48
CA GLY A 195 -12.19 -0.49 -10.11
C GLY A 195 -13.14 -1.38 -10.92
N ALA A 196 -12.62 -2.41 -11.58
CA ALA A 196 -13.36 -3.35 -12.41
C ALA A 196 -13.98 -4.51 -11.61
N GLU A 197 -13.34 -4.95 -10.53
CA GLU A 197 -13.80 -6.03 -9.64
C GLU A 197 -15.30 -5.93 -9.24
N PRO A 198 -15.81 -4.80 -8.65
CA PRO A 198 -17.23 -4.64 -8.34
C PRO A 198 -18.16 -4.68 -9.56
N PHE A 199 -17.71 -4.15 -10.71
CA PHE A 199 -18.51 -4.17 -11.93
C PHE A 199 -18.73 -5.61 -12.40
N PHE A 200 -17.66 -6.41 -12.51
CA PHE A 200 -17.75 -7.79 -12.96
C PHE A 200 -18.42 -8.71 -11.94
N MET A 201 -18.12 -8.59 -10.63
CA MET A 201 -18.85 -9.34 -9.61
C MET A 201 -20.34 -8.96 -9.59
N GLY A 202 -20.65 -7.67 -9.64
CA GLY A 202 -22.04 -7.19 -9.67
C GLY A 202 -22.81 -7.74 -10.87
N MET A 203 -22.20 -7.78 -12.05
CA MET A 203 -22.79 -8.39 -13.24
C MET A 203 -22.94 -9.92 -13.11
N ALA A 204 -21.99 -10.62 -12.51
CA ALA A 204 -22.09 -12.05 -12.21
C ALA A 204 -23.22 -12.38 -11.23
N VAL A 205 -23.34 -11.60 -10.14
CA VAL A 205 -24.43 -11.73 -9.16
C VAL A 205 -25.79 -11.45 -9.82
N VAL A 206 -25.91 -10.40 -10.63
CA VAL A 206 -27.15 -10.13 -11.41
C VAL A 206 -27.49 -11.29 -12.33
N ALA A 207 -26.52 -11.84 -13.06
CA ALA A 207 -26.76 -12.94 -13.99
C ALA A 207 -27.18 -14.23 -13.25
N LEU A 208 -26.57 -14.54 -12.10
CA LEU A 208 -26.98 -15.64 -11.22
C LEU A 208 -28.40 -15.42 -10.67
N MET A 209 -28.75 -14.22 -10.18
CA MET A 209 -30.12 -13.90 -9.77
C MET A 209 -31.13 -14.09 -10.91
N VAL A 210 -30.80 -13.66 -12.13
CA VAL A 210 -31.67 -13.86 -13.30
C VAL A 210 -31.86 -15.35 -13.59
N ALA A 211 -30.78 -16.14 -13.60
CA ALA A 211 -30.84 -17.57 -13.88
C ALA A 211 -31.68 -18.32 -12.82
N LEU A 212 -31.51 -17.98 -11.54
CA LEU A 212 -32.29 -18.55 -10.43
C LEU A 212 -33.78 -18.19 -10.54
N ALA A 213 -34.10 -16.91 -10.77
CA ALA A 213 -35.48 -16.46 -10.93
C ALA A 213 -36.19 -17.15 -12.12
N VAL A 214 -35.50 -17.24 -13.26
CA VAL A 214 -35.99 -17.93 -14.46
C VAL A 214 -36.17 -19.43 -14.22
N ALA A 215 -35.23 -20.10 -13.54
CA ALA A 215 -35.38 -21.51 -13.22
C ALA A 215 -36.50 -21.76 -12.19
N GLN A 216 -36.75 -20.85 -11.25
CA GLN A 216 -37.87 -20.96 -10.32
C GLN A 216 -39.24 -20.78 -11.03
N GLU A 217 -39.28 -19.99 -12.10
CA GLU A 217 -40.45 -19.81 -12.98
C GLU A 217 -40.69 -21.02 -13.88
N ASP A 218 -39.70 -21.38 -14.70
CA ASP A 218 -39.79 -22.44 -15.73
C ASP A 218 -39.72 -23.87 -15.14
N ARG A 219 -39.24 -24.01 -13.89
CA ARG A 219 -39.11 -25.26 -13.12
C ARG A 219 -38.47 -26.44 -13.88
N PRO A 220 -37.21 -26.33 -14.33
CA PRO A 220 -36.51 -27.48 -14.91
C PRO A 220 -36.32 -28.58 -13.85
N ILE A 221 -36.94 -29.72 -14.09
CA ILE A 221 -36.86 -30.95 -13.28
C ILE A 221 -36.07 -32.04 -14.01
N TRP A 222 -35.57 -33.03 -13.27
CA TRP A 222 -34.77 -34.12 -13.84
C TRP A 222 -35.49 -34.85 -14.99
N GLU A 223 -36.81 -35.05 -14.87
CA GLU A 223 -37.62 -35.78 -15.84
C GLU A 223 -37.62 -35.12 -17.24
N LEU A 224 -37.55 -33.79 -17.32
CA LEU A 224 -37.47 -33.05 -18.59
C LEU A 224 -36.10 -33.21 -19.27
N VAL A 225 -35.04 -33.39 -18.47
CA VAL A 225 -33.69 -33.69 -18.96
C VAL A 225 -33.63 -35.12 -19.49
N GLU A 226 -34.26 -36.06 -18.77
CA GLU A 226 -34.35 -37.46 -19.16
C GLU A 226 -35.21 -37.68 -20.42
N SER A 227 -36.36 -36.99 -20.52
CA SER A 227 -37.24 -37.01 -21.70
C SER A 227 -36.69 -36.23 -22.90
N ARG A 228 -35.65 -35.40 -22.69
CA ARG A 228 -34.99 -34.54 -23.69
C ARG A 228 -35.90 -33.44 -24.24
N GLU A 229 -36.73 -32.86 -23.38
CA GLU A 229 -37.62 -31.73 -23.69
C GLU A 229 -36.85 -30.40 -23.76
N TRP A 230 -35.95 -30.29 -24.74
CA TRP A 230 -35.04 -29.15 -24.90
C TRP A 230 -35.74 -27.80 -25.04
N ASP A 231 -36.94 -27.75 -25.60
CA ASP A 231 -37.70 -26.50 -25.74
C ASP A 231 -38.09 -25.91 -24.38
N ALA A 232 -38.46 -26.75 -23.40
CA ALA A 232 -38.75 -26.33 -22.02
C ALA A 232 -37.46 -25.93 -21.28
N LEU A 233 -36.35 -26.61 -21.54
CA LEU A 233 -35.05 -26.33 -20.91
C LEU A 233 -34.30 -25.14 -21.53
N ARG A 234 -34.66 -24.70 -22.75
CA ARG A 234 -33.92 -23.71 -23.53
C ARG A 234 -33.71 -22.39 -22.78
N ARG A 235 -34.77 -21.86 -22.16
CA ARG A 235 -34.72 -20.57 -21.43
C ARG A 235 -33.85 -20.67 -20.17
N PRO A 236 -34.02 -21.67 -19.26
CA PRO A 236 -33.11 -21.87 -18.13
C PRO A 236 -31.65 -22.14 -18.52
N VAL A 237 -31.39 -22.91 -19.60
CA VAL A 237 -30.04 -23.18 -20.10
C VAL A 237 -29.33 -21.89 -20.50
N ILE A 238 -29.97 -21.03 -21.31
CA ILE A 238 -29.36 -19.78 -21.79
C ILE A 238 -28.95 -18.89 -20.62
N TRP A 239 -29.84 -18.67 -19.65
CA TRP A 239 -29.53 -17.81 -18.50
C TRP A 239 -28.47 -18.43 -17.58
N SER A 240 -28.47 -19.76 -17.40
CA SER A 240 -27.44 -20.45 -16.60
C SER A 240 -26.07 -20.40 -17.27
N VAL A 241 -25.99 -20.51 -18.60
CA VAL A 241 -24.75 -20.30 -19.37
C VAL A 241 -24.28 -18.86 -19.24
N LEU A 242 -25.16 -17.86 -19.40
CA LEU A 242 -24.79 -16.45 -19.23
C LEU A 242 -24.30 -16.13 -17.81
N ALA A 243 -24.88 -16.74 -16.78
CA ALA A 243 -24.41 -16.62 -15.39
C ALA A 243 -23.02 -17.25 -15.19
N GLY A 244 -22.77 -18.42 -15.80
CA GLY A 244 -21.44 -19.03 -15.82
C GLY A 244 -20.40 -18.18 -16.56
N VAL A 245 -20.79 -17.58 -17.70
CA VAL A 245 -19.90 -16.67 -18.45
C VAL A 245 -19.57 -15.41 -17.65
N ALA A 246 -20.57 -14.77 -17.04
CA ALA A 246 -20.33 -13.58 -16.21
C ALA A 246 -19.43 -13.89 -14.99
N THR A 247 -19.60 -15.08 -14.38
CA THR A 247 -18.74 -15.54 -13.28
C THR A 247 -17.32 -15.84 -13.76
N GLY A 248 -17.16 -16.44 -14.95
CA GLY A 248 -15.86 -16.68 -15.58
C GLY A 248 -15.12 -15.38 -15.93
N LEU A 249 -15.82 -14.38 -16.48
CA LEU A 249 -15.25 -13.06 -16.76
C LEU A 249 -14.79 -12.33 -15.48
N TYR A 250 -15.52 -12.47 -14.38
CA TYR A 250 -15.08 -11.96 -13.08
C TYR A 250 -13.78 -12.63 -12.60
N ILE A 251 -13.66 -13.96 -12.72
CA ILE A 251 -12.42 -14.68 -12.42
C ILE A 251 -11.28 -14.27 -13.37
N TRP A 252 -11.57 -13.94 -14.63
CA TRP A 252 -10.57 -13.45 -15.59
C TRP A 252 -10.07 -12.03 -15.32
N VAL A 253 -10.83 -11.21 -14.60
CA VAL A 253 -10.36 -9.92 -14.07
C VAL A 253 -9.58 -10.11 -12.78
N TRP A 254 -9.99 -11.06 -11.93
CA TRP A 254 -9.37 -11.30 -10.63
C TRP A 254 -9.46 -12.79 -10.24
N PRO A 255 -8.35 -13.56 -10.30
CA PRO A 255 -8.35 -15.01 -10.03
C PRO A 255 -8.95 -15.42 -8.66
N PRO A 256 -8.76 -14.66 -7.56
CA PRO A 256 -9.41 -14.94 -6.28
C PRO A 256 -10.95 -14.77 -6.30
N GLY A 257 -11.52 -14.29 -7.41
CA GLY A 257 -12.97 -14.22 -7.67
C GLY A 257 -13.70 -15.57 -7.58
N VAL A 258 -12.99 -16.70 -7.53
CA VAL A 258 -13.50 -18.01 -7.08
C VAL A 258 -14.22 -17.94 -5.72
N LEU A 259 -13.95 -16.93 -4.91
CA LEU A 259 -14.76 -16.52 -3.78
C LEU A 259 -16.28 -16.56 -4.08
N LEU A 260 -16.73 -15.97 -5.19
CA LEU A 260 -18.16 -15.92 -5.55
C LEU A 260 -18.72 -17.32 -5.81
N VAL A 261 -17.91 -18.23 -6.36
CA VAL A 261 -18.25 -19.65 -6.54
C VAL A 261 -18.46 -20.32 -5.18
N GLY A 262 -17.60 -20.04 -4.19
CA GLY A 262 -17.77 -20.53 -2.81
C GLY A 262 -19.04 -20.00 -2.13
N ILE A 263 -19.31 -18.70 -2.26
CA ILE A 263 -20.54 -18.05 -1.76
C ILE A 263 -21.79 -18.68 -2.40
N PHE A 264 -21.76 -18.86 -3.72
CA PHE A 264 -22.86 -19.49 -4.46
C PHE A 264 -23.05 -20.97 -4.07
N GLY A 265 -21.97 -21.71 -3.84
CA GLY A 265 -22.03 -23.07 -3.29
C GLY A 265 -22.69 -23.14 -1.91
N ALA A 266 -22.34 -22.23 -1.00
CA ALA A 266 -23.01 -22.12 0.30
C ALA A 266 -24.50 -21.78 0.16
N TYR A 267 -24.85 -20.85 -0.73
CA TYR A 267 -26.24 -20.53 -1.07
C TYR A 267 -27.03 -21.76 -1.55
N VAL A 268 -26.46 -22.57 -2.46
CA VAL A 268 -27.13 -23.78 -2.99
C VAL A 268 -27.52 -24.73 -1.86
N VAL A 269 -26.66 -24.93 -0.86
CA VAL A 269 -26.97 -25.78 0.31
C VAL A 269 -28.20 -25.26 1.07
N TYR A 270 -28.26 -23.95 1.33
CA TYR A 270 -29.40 -23.33 2.03
C TYR A 270 -30.69 -23.38 1.20
N GLN A 271 -30.62 -23.07 -0.09
CA GLN A 271 -31.79 -23.04 -0.97
C GLN A 271 -32.38 -24.44 -1.19
N VAL A 272 -31.55 -25.46 -1.41
CA VAL A 272 -32.02 -26.85 -1.57
C VAL A 272 -32.81 -27.32 -0.34
N VAL A 273 -32.34 -26.97 0.87
CA VAL A 273 -33.05 -27.28 2.13
C VAL A 273 -34.35 -26.48 2.26
N SER A 274 -34.36 -25.21 1.83
CA SER A 274 -35.55 -24.36 1.83
C SER A 274 -36.63 -24.81 0.86
N ASP A 275 -36.25 -25.27 -0.32
CA ASP A 275 -37.19 -25.80 -1.31
C ASP A 275 -37.77 -27.14 -0.86
N TYR A 276 -36.92 -28.09 -0.45
CA TYR A 276 -37.37 -29.40 0.04
C TYR A 276 -38.35 -29.27 1.21
N THR A 277 -37.99 -28.53 2.27
CA THR A 277 -38.89 -28.33 3.43
C THR A 277 -40.12 -27.48 3.09
N GLY A 278 -40.03 -26.68 2.02
CA GLY A 278 -41.10 -25.90 1.41
C GLY A 278 -41.98 -26.65 0.41
N GLY A 279 -41.79 -27.96 0.23
CA GLY A 279 -42.55 -28.80 -0.70
C GLY A 279 -42.32 -28.48 -2.18
N ARG A 280 -41.16 -27.92 -2.54
CA ARG A 280 -40.73 -27.63 -3.93
C ARG A 280 -39.53 -28.51 -4.27
N SER A 281 -39.49 -29.07 -5.48
CA SER A 281 -38.29 -29.77 -5.95
C SER A 281 -37.08 -28.81 -6.03
N PRO A 282 -35.93 -29.16 -5.44
CA PRO A 282 -34.71 -28.36 -5.52
C PRO A 282 -33.99 -28.47 -6.89
N ASP A 283 -34.50 -29.30 -7.82
CA ASP A 283 -33.90 -29.54 -9.13
C ASP A 283 -33.60 -28.24 -9.89
N HIS A 284 -34.47 -27.23 -9.80
CA HIS A 284 -34.31 -25.98 -10.52
C HIS A 284 -33.06 -25.19 -10.13
N VAL A 285 -32.69 -25.19 -8.85
CA VAL A 285 -31.47 -24.54 -8.33
C VAL A 285 -30.24 -25.38 -8.68
N ALA A 286 -30.36 -26.70 -8.56
CA ALA A 286 -29.29 -27.62 -8.94
C ALA A 286 -28.99 -27.58 -10.45
N PHE A 287 -30.01 -27.36 -11.29
CA PHE A 287 -29.86 -27.17 -12.74
C PHE A 287 -29.05 -25.92 -13.08
N VAL A 288 -29.40 -24.77 -12.47
CA VAL A 288 -28.64 -23.52 -12.62
C VAL A 288 -27.20 -23.73 -12.16
N ALA A 289 -26.99 -24.31 -10.99
CA ALA A 289 -25.66 -24.52 -10.42
C ALA A 289 -24.80 -25.48 -11.25
N ALA A 290 -25.38 -26.58 -11.75
CA ALA A 290 -24.66 -27.53 -12.59
C ALA A 290 -24.16 -26.87 -13.89
N ILE A 291 -25.01 -26.13 -14.59
CA ILE A 291 -24.65 -25.50 -15.87
C ILE A 291 -23.72 -24.31 -15.65
N SER A 292 -24.07 -23.37 -14.77
CA SER A 292 -23.29 -22.14 -14.59
C SER A 292 -21.88 -22.43 -14.08
N MET A 293 -21.73 -23.36 -13.14
CA MET A 293 -20.42 -23.69 -12.58
C MET A 293 -19.59 -24.57 -13.53
N THR A 294 -20.21 -25.42 -14.36
CA THR A 294 -19.49 -26.12 -15.44
C THR A 294 -18.93 -25.12 -16.49
N VAL A 295 -19.72 -24.10 -16.86
CA VAL A 295 -19.26 -23.03 -17.76
C VAL A 295 -18.17 -22.18 -17.09
N THR A 296 -18.31 -21.85 -15.81
CA THR A 296 -17.29 -21.13 -15.02
C THR A 296 -15.98 -21.92 -15.00
N ALA A 297 -16.04 -23.24 -14.76
CA ALA A 297 -14.85 -24.11 -14.79
C ALA A 297 -14.22 -24.18 -16.18
N ALA A 298 -15.02 -24.28 -17.24
CA ALA A 298 -14.51 -24.26 -18.61
C ALA A 298 -13.80 -22.92 -18.94
N MET A 299 -14.35 -21.78 -18.49
CA MET A 299 -13.69 -20.48 -18.65
C MET A 299 -12.41 -20.37 -17.83
N ALA A 300 -12.39 -20.83 -16.58
CA ALA A 300 -11.15 -20.84 -15.79
C ALA A 300 -10.04 -21.68 -16.46
N MET A 301 -10.39 -22.85 -17.01
CA MET A 301 -9.45 -23.69 -17.78
C MET A 301 -8.91 -23.03 -19.06
N LEU A 302 -9.63 -22.08 -19.68
CA LEU A 302 -9.15 -21.37 -20.87
C LEU A 302 -8.06 -20.32 -20.58
N ARG A 303 -7.87 -19.93 -19.31
CA ARG A 303 -6.79 -19.05 -18.85
C ARG A 303 -5.77 -19.78 -17.96
N PHE A 304 -5.84 -21.12 -17.90
CA PHE A 304 -4.91 -21.93 -17.10
C PHE A 304 -3.46 -21.66 -17.53
N HIS A 305 -2.63 -21.27 -16.57
CA HIS A 305 -1.23 -20.90 -16.78
C HIS A 305 -0.29 -21.68 -15.85
N GLU A 306 -0.68 -21.90 -14.59
CA GLU A 306 0.17 -22.49 -13.56
C GLU A 306 -0.38 -23.82 -13.02
N THR A 307 0.49 -24.82 -12.83
CA THR A 307 0.14 -26.12 -12.21
C THR A 307 0.02 -26.05 -10.68
N THR A 308 -0.66 -25.03 -10.17
CA THR A 308 -0.82 -24.75 -8.73
C THR A 308 -2.28 -24.83 -8.27
N PHE A 309 -2.48 -24.88 -6.96
CA PHE A 309 -3.77 -24.69 -6.30
C PHE A 309 -3.84 -23.33 -5.56
N GLY A 310 -3.03 -22.37 -6.00
CA GLY A 310 -3.11 -20.96 -5.58
C GLY A 310 -4.47 -20.32 -5.88
N ALA A 311 -4.83 -19.31 -5.10
CA ALA A 311 -6.04 -18.53 -5.33
C ALA A 311 -5.80 -17.26 -6.16
N SER A 312 -4.57 -16.74 -6.16
CA SER A 312 -4.14 -15.51 -6.83
C SER A 312 -3.67 -15.69 -8.28
N SER A 313 -3.42 -16.92 -8.72
CA SER A 313 -3.03 -17.22 -10.11
C SER A 313 -4.02 -18.16 -10.79
N PHE A 314 -3.97 -18.22 -12.13
CA PHE A 314 -4.85 -19.08 -12.93
C PHE A 314 -4.37 -20.54 -12.93
N GLY A 315 -4.76 -21.29 -11.89
CA GLY A 315 -4.41 -22.69 -11.72
C GLY A 315 -5.60 -23.64 -11.59
N PHE A 316 -5.41 -24.75 -10.87
CA PHE A 316 -6.42 -25.80 -10.71
C PHE A 316 -7.54 -25.46 -9.70
N LEU A 317 -7.33 -24.48 -8.80
CA LEU A 317 -8.28 -24.20 -7.71
C LEU A 317 -9.65 -23.74 -8.25
N GLN A 318 -9.65 -22.74 -9.14
CA GLN A 318 -10.85 -22.12 -9.68
C GLN A 318 -11.76 -23.13 -10.42
N PRO A 319 -11.28 -23.94 -11.38
CA PRO A 319 -12.10 -24.95 -12.03
C PRO A 319 -12.49 -26.09 -11.09
N PHE A 320 -11.62 -26.52 -10.17
CA PHE A 320 -11.93 -27.58 -9.22
C PHE A 320 -13.07 -27.20 -8.26
N VAL A 321 -13.04 -25.99 -7.69
CA VAL A 321 -14.08 -25.50 -6.79
C VAL A 321 -15.41 -25.35 -7.52
N ALA A 322 -15.41 -24.82 -8.75
CA ALA A 322 -16.62 -24.70 -9.56
C ALA A 322 -17.24 -26.08 -9.90
N LEU A 323 -16.44 -27.04 -10.36
CA LEU A 323 -16.92 -28.41 -10.60
C LEU A 323 -17.41 -29.09 -9.31
N SER A 324 -16.75 -28.83 -8.18
CA SER A 324 -17.19 -29.34 -6.87
C SER A 324 -18.58 -28.80 -6.47
N VAL A 325 -18.86 -27.53 -6.72
CA VAL A 325 -20.20 -26.94 -6.49
C VAL A 325 -21.24 -27.55 -7.44
N ALA A 326 -20.91 -27.75 -8.73
CA ALA A 326 -21.80 -28.42 -9.68
C ALA A 326 -22.17 -29.85 -9.22
N VAL A 327 -21.16 -30.65 -8.84
CA VAL A 327 -21.34 -32.03 -8.37
C VAL A 327 -22.12 -32.07 -7.05
N ALA A 328 -21.83 -31.17 -6.11
CA ALA A 328 -22.55 -31.06 -4.85
C ALA A 328 -24.03 -30.73 -5.08
N ALA A 329 -24.34 -29.76 -5.95
CA ALA A 329 -25.71 -29.37 -6.28
C ALA A 329 -26.52 -30.53 -6.87
N VAL A 330 -25.97 -31.25 -7.86
CA VAL A 330 -26.60 -32.44 -8.45
C VAL A 330 -26.78 -33.56 -7.43
N THR A 331 -25.79 -33.78 -6.56
CA THR A 331 -25.84 -34.80 -5.50
C THR A 331 -26.92 -34.47 -4.47
N LEU A 332 -27.05 -33.21 -4.06
CA LEU A 332 -28.07 -32.76 -3.11
C LEU A 332 -29.49 -32.86 -3.68
N ALA A 333 -29.69 -32.50 -4.95
CA ALA A 333 -30.98 -32.69 -5.62
C ALA A 333 -31.33 -34.17 -5.81
N TRP A 334 -30.36 -35.01 -6.20
CA TRP A 334 -30.55 -36.46 -6.22
C TRP A 334 -30.93 -37.00 -4.84
N LEU A 335 -30.24 -36.56 -3.78
CA LEU A 335 -30.51 -36.98 -2.41
C LEU A 335 -31.92 -36.55 -1.96
N ALA A 336 -32.35 -35.33 -2.28
CA ALA A 336 -33.72 -34.86 -2.03
C ALA A 336 -34.75 -35.83 -2.65
N ARG A 337 -34.61 -36.16 -3.95
CA ARG A 337 -35.47 -37.14 -4.62
C ARG A 337 -35.44 -38.53 -3.96
N GLN A 338 -34.30 -38.95 -3.38
CA GLN A 338 -34.21 -40.21 -2.62
C GLN A 338 -34.92 -40.17 -1.26
N PHE A 339 -35.11 -38.98 -0.66
CA PHE A 339 -35.90 -38.80 0.55
C PHE A 339 -37.40 -38.64 0.23
N ASP A 340 -37.77 -37.88 -0.80
CA ASP A 340 -39.16 -37.77 -1.29
C ASP A 340 -39.76 -39.13 -1.68
N ALA A 341 -38.93 -40.03 -2.25
CA ALA A 341 -39.34 -41.39 -2.58
C ALA A 341 -39.56 -42.32 -1.37
N ARG A 342 -39.34 -41.84 -0.13
CA ARG A 342 -39.45 -42.62 1.11
C ARG A 342 -40.49 -42.01 2.06
N SER A 343 -41.55 -42.76 2.35
CA SER A 343 -42.44 -42.44 3.46
C SER A 343 -41.81 -42.78 4.81
N PHE A 344 -41.83 -41.86 5.76
CA PHE A 344 -41.40 -42.10 7.15
C PHE A 344 -42.61 -42.23 8.08
N GLU A 345 -42.57 -43.15 9.05
CA GLU A 345 -43.66 -43.34 10.01
C GLU A 345 -43.75 -42.23 11.08
N ASP A 346 -42.62 -41.56 11.37
CA ASP A 346 -42.56 -40.40 12.26
C ASP A 346 -42.60 -39.10 11.43
N PRO A 347 -43.63 -38.25 11.59
CA PRO A 347 -43.71 -36.95 10.91
C PRO A 347 -42.52 -36.02 11.16
N ARG A 348 -41.78 -36.21 12.26
CA ARG A 348 -40.52 -35.49 12.52
C ARG A 348 -39.39 -35.98 11.62
N ALA A 349 -39.31 -37.29 11.39
CA ALA A 349 -38.33 -37.84 10.46
C ALA A 349 -38.65 -37.41 9.03
N GLU A 350 -39.93 -37.42 8.62
CA GLU A 350 -40.37 -36.93 7.31
C GLU A 350 -39.95 -35.47 7.05
N ARG A 351 -40.14 -34.59 8.04
CA ARG A 351 -39.78 -33.16 7.93
C ARG A 351 -38.28 -32.86 8.07
N TYR A 352 -37.55 -33.59 8.93
CA TYR A 352 -36.20 -33.22 9.35
C TYR A 352 -35.08 -34.19 8.93
N ALA A 353 -35.37 -35.37 8.38
CA ALA A 353 -34.31 -36.33 8.04
C ALA A 353 -33.43 -35.87 6.86
N PHE A 354 -34.01 -35.25 5.82
CA PHE A 354 -33.20 -34.66 4.74
C PHE A 354 -32.37 -33.46 5.23
N PRO A 355 -32.94 -32.41 5.86
CA PRO A 355 -32.13 -31.32 6.41
C PRO A 355 -31.09 -31.76 7.44
N GLY A 356 -31.43 -32.73 8.31
CA GLY A 356 -30.48 -33.32 9.26
C GLY A 356 -29.33 -34.06 8.57
N THR A 357 -29.59 -34.71 7.44
CA THR A 357 -28.55 -35.34 6.60
C THR A 357 -27.66 -34.28 5.95
N VAL A 358 -28.23 -33.20 5.42
CA VAL A 358 -27.46 -32.08 4.84
C VAL A 358 -26.59 -31.40 5.91
N ALA A 359 -27.14 -31.14 7.11
CA ALA A 359 -26.38 -30.59 8.23
C ALA A 359 -25.23 -31.51 8.68
N LEU A 360 -25.47 -32.83 8.72
CA LEU A 360 -24.43 -33.82 9.03
C LEU A 360 -23.34 -33.86 7.95
N LEU A 361 -23.70 -33.81 6.66
CA LEU A 361 -22.74 -33.75 5.56
C LEU A 361 -21.89 -32.46 5.62
N GLY A 362 -22.51 -31.32 5.94
CA GLY A 362 -21.81 -30.06 6.18
C GLY A 362 -20.82 -30.15 7.35
N LEU A 363 -21.26 -30.71 8.49
CA LEU A 363 -20.41 -30.93 9.67
C LEU A 363 -19.22 -31.85 9.35
N VAL A 364 -19.46 -32.96 8.65
CA VAL A 364 -18.40 -33.88 8.20
C VAL A 364 -17.44 -33.18 7.24
N GLY A 365 -17.95 -32.34 6.32
CA GLY A 365 -17.12 -31.52 5.44
C GLY A 365 -16.20 -30.56 6.19
N VAL A 366 -16.72 -29.86 7.22
CA VAL A 366 -15.91 -28.98 8.08
C VAL A 366 -14.87 -29.76 8.88
N VAL A 367 -15.23 -30.92 9.46
CA VAL A 367 -14.28 -31.78 10.18
C VAL A 367 -13.18 -32.29 9.24
N VAL A 368 -13.52 -32.71 8.03
CA VAL A 368 -12.53 -33.13 7.02
C VAL A 368 -11.62 -31.96 6.63
N LEU A 369 -12.18 -30.77 6.37
CA LEU A 369 -11.41 -29.56 6.02
C LEU A 369 -10.35 -29.21 7.09
N VAL A 370 -10.71 -29.30 8.37
CA VAL A 370 -9.86 -28.90 9.51
C VAL A 370 -8.92 -30.02 9.99
N THR A 371 -9.29 -31.30 9.86
CA THR A 371 -8.49 -32.42 10.42
C THR A 371 -7.72 -33.25 9.40
N ALA A 372 -8.03 -33.16 8.11
CA ALA A 372 -7.32 -33.94 7.11
C ALA A 372 -5.93 -33.32 6.83
N PRO A 373 -4.83 -34.09 6.92
CA PRO A 373 -3.47 -33.59 6.69
C PRO A 373 -3.15 -33.45 5.20
N ILE A 374 -4.01 -32.72 4.48
CA ILE A 374 -3.91 -32.47 3.04
C ILE A 374 -3.58 -30.98 2.87
N SER A 375 -2.40 -30.69 2.33
CA SER A 375 -1.89 -29.32 2.14
C SER A 375 -2.87 -28.38 1.42
N PHE A 376 -3.58 -28.92 0.42
CA PHE A 376 -4.67 -28.25 -0.30
C PHE A 376 -5.83 -27.80 0.62
N LEU A 377 -6.28 -28.66 1.54
CA LEU A 377 -7.37 -28.33 2.46
C LEU A 377 -6.95 -27.26 3.48
N GLY A 378 -5.71 -27.34 4.00
CA GLY A 378 -5.11 -26.27 4.79
C GLY A 378 -4.86 -24.97 4.00
N GLY A 379 -4.78 -25.04 2.68
CA GLY A 379 -4.80 -23.88 1.79
C GLY A 379 -6.19 -23.22 1.73
N ILE A 380 -7.25 -24.01 1.57
CA ILE A 380 -8.64 -23.52 1.62
C ILE A 380 -8.96 -22.92 3.00
N GLU A 381 -8.58 -23.60 4.09
CA GLU A 381 -8.80 -23.11 5.45
C GLU A 381 -8.11 -21.76 5.66
N ARG A 382 -6.81 -21.65 5.37
CA ARG A 382 -6.07 -20.38 5.55
C ARG A 382 -6.66 -19.24 4.73
N ASN A 383 -7.11 -19.49 3.49
CA ASN A 383 -7.75 -18.46 2.67
C ASN A 383 -9.15 -18.09 3.17
N LEU A 384 -9.96 -19.07 3.61
CA LEU A 384 -11.27 -18.82 4.21
C LEU A 384 -11.15 -18.04 5.53
N LEU A 385 -10.15 -18.34 6.36
CA LEU A 385 -9.86 -17.61 7.60
C LEU A 385 -9.33 -16.20 7.32
N ARG A 386 -8.44 -16.02 6.34
CA ARG A 386 -8.04 -14.68 5.87
C ARG A 386 -9.24 -13.86 5.38
N PHE A 387 -10.26 -14.52 4.81
CA PHE A 387 -11.43 -13.86 4.22
C PHE A 387 -12.56 -13.58 5.22
N VAL A 388 -12.91 -14.52 6.12
CA VAL A 388 -14.09 -14.41 7.05
C VAL A 388 -13.70 -14.45 8.54
N GLY A 389 -12.41 -14.57 8.87
CA GLY A 389 -11.93 -14.79 10.25
C GLY A 389 -11.72 -13.54 11.10
N PHE A 390 -12.12 -12.35 10.63
CA PHE A 390 -11.99 -11.06 11.33
C PHE A 390 -10.58 -10.79 11.92
N SER A 391 -9.55 -11.32 11.28
CA SER A 391 -8.16 -11.26 11.72
C SER A 391 -7.20 -11.41 10.53
N ALA A 392 -6.00 -10.84 10.67
CA ALA A 392 -4.95 -10.86 9.67
C ALA A 392 -3.61 -11.25 10.32
N GLY A 393 -2.78 -12.02 9.60
CA GLY A 393 -1.45 -12.42 10.06
C GLY A 393 -0.52 -11.22 10.26
N ALA A 394 0.63 -11.39 10.93
CA ALA A 394 1.58 -10.28 11.14
C ALA A 394 2.05 -9.66 9.82
N ALA A 395 2.56 -10.48 8.88
CA ALA A 395 2.96 -10.04 7.53
C ALA A 395 1.79 -9.51 6.67
N THR A 396 0.53 -9.85 6.99
CA THR A 396 -0.65 -9.28 6.33
C THR A 396 -1.05 -7.93 6.95
N ARG A 397 -0.60 -7.63 8.17
CA ARG A 397 -0.90 -6.38 8.88
C ARG A 397 0.11 -5.26 8.58
N THR A 398 1.29 -5.56 8.05
CA THR A 398 2.18 -4.53 7.48
C THR A 398 1.55 -3.88 6.24
N ILE A 399 0.73 -4.61 5.48
CA ILE A 399 -0.08 -4.08 4.37
C ILE A 399 -1.29 -3.31 4.92
N GLY A 400 -1.32 -1.99 4.70
CA GLY A 400 -2.37 -1.11 5.26
C GLY A 400 -3.81 -1.48 4.89
N GLU A 401 -4.04 -2.05 3.70
CA GLU A 401 -5.37 -2.44 3.21
C GLU A 401 -5.88 -3.80 3.70
N ALA A 402 -4.99 -4.66 4.20
CA ALA A 402 -5.34 -6.01 4.65
C ALA A 402 -5.52 -6.10 6.19
N GLN A 403 -5.41 -4.97 6.87
CA GLN A 403 -5.79 -4.78 8.28
C GLN A 403 -7.30 -4.99 8.52
N PRO A 404 -7.73 -5.45 9.71
CA PRO A 404 -9.14 -5.52 10.09
C PRO A 404 -9.78 -4.13 10.10
N PHE A 405 -10.95 -3.97 9.48
CA PHE A 405 -11.58 -2.68 9.24
C PHE A 405 -11.84 -1.87 10.53
N LEU A 406 -12.32 -2.55 11.58
CA LEU A 406 -12.57 -1.95 12.91
C LEU A 406 -11.29 -1.68 13.73
N GLN A 407 -10.11 -2.03 13.20
CA GLN A 407 -8.79 -1.79 13.79
C GLN A 407 -7.86 -0.99 12.84
N SER A 408 -8.38 -0.51 11.71
CA SER A 408 -7.66 0.34 10.76
C SER A 408 -7.22 1.66 11.40
N GLY A 409 -6.28 2.38 10.78
CA GLY A 409 -5.84 3.69 11.28
C GLY A 409 -6.99 4.70 11.47
N LEU A 410 -8.06 4.60 10.65
CA LEU A 410 -9.27 5.42 10.84
C LEU A 410 -10.05 5.07 12.13
N ALA A 411 -9.95 3.84 12.63
CA ALA A 411 -10.61 3.42 13.87
C ALA A 411 -9.98 4.06 15.11
N GLN A 412 -8.68 4.39 15.04
CA GLN A 412 -7.99 5.17 16.06
C GLN A 412 -8.54 6.60 16.18
N TYR A 413 -9.02 7.18 15.08
CA TYR A 413 -9.59 8.54 15.06
C TYR A 413 -11.10 8.58 15.31
N TYR A 414 -11.88 7.66 14.73
CA TYR A 414 -13.35 7.71 14.72
C TYR A 414 -14.07 6.72 15.64
N SER A 415 -13.34 5.84 16.34
CA SER A 415 -13.87 4.60 16.95
C SER A 415 -14.43 3.60 15.92
N SER A 416 -14.68 2.36 16.37
CA SER A 416 -15.18 1.27 15.51
C SER A 416 -16.49 1.60 14.80
N THR A 417 -17.46 2.20 15.48
CA THR A 417 -18.73 2.62 14.87
C THR A 417 -18.53 3.79 13.90
N GLY A 418 -17.66 4.75 14.25
CA GLY A 418 -17.43 5.92 13.41
C GLY A 418 -16.73 5.60 12.09
N VAL A 419 -15.91 4.54 12.02
CA VAL A 419 -15.34 4.07 10.75
C VAL A 419 -16.40 3.55 9.79
N VAL A 420 -17.35 2.73 10.27
CA VAL A 420 -18.49 2.26 9.46
C VAL A 420 -19.32 3.44 8.95
N MET A 421 -19.53 4.44 9.81
CA MET A 421 -20.24 5.67 9.46
C MET A 421 -19.47 6.53 8.44
N ALA A 422 -18.15 6.67 8.57
CA ALA A 422 -17.32 7.40 7.63
C ALA A 422 -17.25 6.74 6.24
N GLU A 423 -17.44 5.43 6.17
CA GLU A 423 -17.42 4.64 4.93
C GLU A 423 -18.78 4.63 4.20
N TYR A 424 -19.88 4.43 4.94
CA TYR A 424 -21.21 4.17 4.37
C TYR A 424 -22.33 5.10 4.86
N GLY A 425 -22.08 5.98 5.84
CA GLY A 425 -23.13 6.74 6.53
C GLY A 425 -24.21 5.83 7.14
N PHE A 426 -25.44 6.33 7.22
CA PHE A 426 -26.59 5.53 7.69
C PHE A 426 -27.02 4.45 6.70
N ALA A 427 -26.57 4.49 5.43
CA ALA A 427 -26.96 3.51 4.42
C ALA A 427 -26.58 2.07 4.80
N PHE A 428 -25.46 1.86 5.51
CA PHE A 428 -25.11 0.53 6.04
C PHE A 428 -26.13 0.03 7.07
N VAL A 429 -26.60 0.90 7.97
CA VAL A 429 -27.56 0.53 9.02
C VAL A 429 -28.90 0.13 8.41
N THR A 430 -29.41 0.90 7.44
CA THR A 430 -30.66 0.58 6.75
C THR A 430 -30.54 -0.64 5.83
N ALA A 431 -29.38 -0.85 5.19
CA ALA A 431 -29.08 -2.08 4.44
C ALA A 431 -29.06 -3.32 5.35
N LEU A 432 -28.44 -3.23 6.53
CA LEU A 432 -28.40 -4.31 7.51
C LEU A 432 -29.80 -4.66 8.03
N VAL A 433 -30.62 -3.64 8.36
CA VAL A 433 -32.03 -3.84 8.72
C VAL A 433 -32.81 -4.50 7.59
N ALA A 434 -32.61 -4.08 6.34
CA ALA A 434 -33.23 -4.70 5.16
C ALA A 434 -32.80 -6.15 4.95
N ALA A 435 -31.53 -6.49 5.17
CA ALA A 435 -31.03 -7.86 5.05
C ALA A 435 -31.61 -8.77 6.12
N ILE A 436 -31.64 -8.33 7.38
CA ILE A 436 -32.29 -9.05 8.48
C ILE A 436 -33.78 -9.22 8.18
N TRP A 437 -34.47 -8.15 7.73
CA TRP A 437 -35.88 -8.20 7.41
C TRP A 437 -36.21 -9.14 6.24
N MET A 438 -35.33 -9.25 5.24
CA MET A 438 -35.49 -10.21 4.13
C MET A 438 -35.54 -11.67 4.63
N LEU A 439 -34.71 -12.02 5.63
CA LEU A 439 -34.72 -13.34 6.26
C LEU A 439 -35.90 -13.52 7.25
N VAL A 440 -36.22 -12.49 8.02
CA VAL A 440 -37.22 -12.53 9.11
C VAL A 440 -38.68 -12.45 8.59
N LYS A 441 -38.94 -11.66 7.54
CA LYS A 441 -40.29 -11.39 7.01
C LYS A 441 -41.09 -12.66 6.69
N PRO A 442 -40.54 -13.71 6.04
CA PRO A 442 -41.28 -14.94 5.77
C PRO A 442 -41.66 -15.73 7.02
N LEU A 443 -40.77 -15.80 8.02
CA LEU A 443 -41.04 -16.42 9.34
C LEU A 443 -42.13 -15.64 10.08
N TRP A 444 -42.02 -14.30 10.11
CA TRP A 444 -42.98 -13.42 10.77
C TRP A 444 -44.37 -13.46 10.11
N LYS A 445 -44.44 -13.46 8.77
CA LYS A 445 -45.71 -13.58 8.02
C LYS A 445 -46.39 -14.95 8.24
N ARG A 446 -45.63 -16.03 8.47
CA ARG A 446 -46.16 -17.38 8.71
C ARG A 446 -46.82 -17.51 10.09
N GLY A 447 -46.23 -16.91 11.12
CA GLY A 447 -46.86 -16.74 12.42
C GLY A 447 -47.05 -18.01 13.27
N GLU A 448 -46.27 -19.07 13.05
CA GLU A 448 -46.26 -20.23 13.94
C GLU A 448 -45.48 -19.94 15.24
N GLU A 449 -45.86 -20.58 16.35
CA GLU A 449 -45.22 -20.42 17.67
C GLU A 449 -43.71 -20.78 17.62
N ASP A 450 -43.36 -21.86 16.91
CA ASP A 450 -41.98 -22.28 16.65
C ASP A 450 -41.15 -21.20 15.92
N ASP A 451 -41.76 -20.42 15.02
CA ASP A 451 -41.06 -19.38 14.25
C ASP A 451 -40.75 -18.17 15.14
N TYR A 452 -41.71 -17.75 15.98
CA TYR A 452 -41.46 -16.72 16.98
C TYR A 452 -40.43 -17.14 18.02
N LEU A 453 -40.41 -18.43 18.41
CA LEU A 453 -39.37 -18.98 19.28
C LEU A 453 -38.00 -18.92 18.60
N LEU A 454 -37.88 -19.32 17.34
CA LEU A 454 -36.63 -19.22 16.57
C LEU A 454 -36.14 -17.76 16.49
N LEU A 455 -37.03 -16.82 16.18
CA LEU A 455 -36.71 -15.38 16.12
C LEU A 455 -36.28 -14.82 17.50
N GLY A 456 -36.93 -15.25 18.58
CA GLY A 456 -36.56 -14.90 19.95
C GLY A 456 -35.18 -15.44 20.35
N VAL A 457 -34.90 -16.71 20.05
CA VAL A 457 -33.60 -17.34 20.29
C VAL A 457 -32.50 -16.70 19.44
N ALA A 458 -32.75 -16.45 18.15
CA ALA A 458 -31.83 -15.76 17.26
C ALA A 458 -31.47 -14.36 17.80
N THR A 459 -32.50 -13.59 18.20
CA THR A 459 -32.31 -12.26 18.81
C THR A 459 -31.50 -12.34 20.10
N ALA A 460 -31.79 -13.31 20.98
CA ALA A 460 -31.05 -13.51 22.23
C ALA A 460 -29.58 -13.90 22.00
N LEU A 461 -29.29 -14.76 21.02
CA LEU A 461 -27.92 -15.16 20.66
C LEU A 461 -27.13 -13.99 20.05
N VAL A 462 -27.74 -13.22 19.15
CA VAL A 462 -27.12 -12.01 18.57
C VAL A 462 -26.87 -10.97 19.66
N LEU A 463 -27.84 -10.70 20.54
CA LEU A 463 -27.65 -9.79 21.68
C LEU A 463 -26.58 -10.31 22.65
N PHE A 464 -26.47 -11.62 22.89
CA PHE A 464 -25.41 -12.19 23.72
C PHE A 464 -24.02 -11.97 23.09
N MET A 465 -23.88 -12.14 21.77
CA MET A 465 -22.62 -11.92 21.06
C MET A 465 -22.15 -10.45 21.12
N PHE A 466 -23.07 -9.48 21.02
CA PHE A 466 -22.74 -8.05 21.03
C PHE A 466 -22.70 -7.42 22.43
N VAL A 467 -23.71 -7.65 23.26
CA VAL A 467 -23.86 -7.05 24.61
C VAL A 467 -23.12 -7.89 25.66
N GLY A 468 -23.17 -9.22 25.54
CA GLY A 468 -22.49 -10.16 26.43
C GLY A 468 -21.03 -10.45 26.04
N ARG A 469 -20.39 -9.60 25.22
CA ARG A 469 -19.12 -9.89 24.52
C ARG A 469 -18.00 -10.49 25.37
N SER A 470 -17.85 -10.08 26.63
CA SER A 470 -16.87 -10.69 27.55
C SER A 470 -17.17 -12.18 27.77
N LEU A 471 -18.38 -12.49 28.26
CA LEU A 471 -18.83 -13.85 28.52
C LEU A 471 -18.88 -14.71 27.26
N TYR A 472 -19.17 -14.09 26.11
CA TYR A 472 -19.11 -14.74 24.81
C TYR A 472 -17.68 -15.15 24.43
N ASN A 473 -16.71 -14.25 24.58
CA ASN A 473 -15.30 -14.54 24.35
C ASN A 473 -14.77 -15.61 25.32
N ASP A 474 -15.13 -15.51 26.61
CA ASP A 474 -14.76 -16.49 27.64
C ASP A 474 -15.31 -17.89 27.29
N PHE A 475 -16.56 -17.96 26.84
CA PHE A 475 -17.19 -19.21 26.40
C PHE A 475 -16.52 -19.80 25.15
N ALA A 476 -16.18 -18.99 24.16
CA ALA A 476 -15.42 -19.43 22.99
C ALA A 476 -14.03 -19.96 23.38
N GLY A 477 -13.34 -19.28 24.30
CA GLY A 477 -12.07 -19.72 24.88
C GLY A 477 -12.17 -21.07 25.60
N ILE A 478 -13.24 -21.30 26.37
CA ILE A 478 -13.51 -22.60 27.02
C ILE A 478 -13.71 -23.72 25.99
N LEU A 479 -14.31 -23.42 24.84
CA LEU A 479 -14.46 -24.38 23.73
C LEU A 479 -13.18 -24.60 22.92
N GLY A 480 -12.12 -23.80 23.14
CA GLY A 480 -10.91 -23.81 22.33
C GLY A 480 -11.12 -23.29 20.90
N VAL A 481 -12.19 -22.52 20.66
CA VAL A 481 -12.56 -22.00 19.33
C VAL A 481 -12.36 -20.50 19.30
N ASN A 482 -11.84 -19.99 18.18
CA ASN A 482 -11.75 -18.54 17.94
C ASN A 482 -13.16 -17.90 18.03
N PRO A 483 -13.36 -16.83 18.84
CA PRO A 483 -14.67 -16.22 19.04
C PRO A 483 -15.36 -15.79 17.73
N GLN A 484 -14.60 -15.34 16.74
CA GLN A 484 -15.16 -14.89 15.47
C GLN A 484 -15.64 -16.07 14.59
N LEU A 485 -14.96 -17.22 14.64
CA LEU A 485 -15.43 -18.46 14.00
C LEU A 485 -16.68 -19.03 14.66
N LEU A 486 -16.77 -18.96 15.99
CA LEU A 486 -17.99 -19.33 16.71
C LEU A 486 -19.16 -18.42 16.28
N GLY A 487 -18.92 -17.13 16.06
CA GLY A 487 -19.93 -16.16 15.63
C GLY A 487 -20.45 -16.45 14.23
N LEU A 488 -19.53 -16.70 13.29
CA LEU A 488 -19.86 -17.12 11.93
C LEU A 488 -20.67 -18.43 11.93
N ALA A 489 -20.26 -19.43 12.73
CA ALA A 489 -20.97 -20.70 12.86
C ALA A 489 -22.38 -20.54 13.43
N ILE A 490 -22.57 -19.66 14.42
CA ILE A 490 -23.90 -19.32 14.97
C ILE A 490 -24.78 -18.68 13.88
N VAL A 491 -24.27 -17.69 13.14
CA VAL A 491 -25.03 -17.03 12.07
C VAL A 491 -25.39 -18.03 10.96
N ALA A 492 -24.45 -18.86 10.51
CA ALA A 492 -24.69 -19.92 9.54
C ALA A 492 -25.76 -20.92 10.01
N ALA A 493 -25.72 -21.33 11.28
CA ALA A 493 -26.73 -22.21 11.87
C ALA A 493 -28.12 -21.56 12.00
N LEU A 494 -28.19 -20.25 12.28
CA LEU A 494 -29.44 -19.50 12.33
C LEU A 494 -30.06 -19.35 10.93
N VAL A 495 -29.25 -19.09 9.90
CA VAL A 495 -29.71 -19.07 8.50
C VAL A 495 -30.17 -20.47 8.07
N PHE A 496 -29.43 -21.52 8.42
CA PHE A 496 -29.85 -22.90 8.18
C PHE A 496 -31.20 -23.20 8.84
N ALA A 497 -31.36 -22.89 10.13
CA ALA A 497 -32.60 -23.08 10.86
C ALA A 497 -33.77 -22.32 10.22
N ALA A 498 -33.57 -21.08 9.76
CA ALA A 498 -34.57 -20.33 9.02
C ALA A 498 -34.97 -21.05 7.71
N THR A 499 -34.00 -21.54 6.92
CA THR A 499 -34.29 -22.28 5.68
C THR A 499 -35.02 -23.60 5.91
N VAL A 500 -34.79 -24.29 7.02
CA VAL A 500 -35.55 -25.52 7.40
C VAL A 500 -37.02 -25.22 7.73
N ARG A 501 -37.33 -23.97 8.09
CA ARG A 501 -38.67 -23.57 8.53
C ARG A 501 -39.54 -23.07 7.39
N VAL A 502 -39.01 -22.27 6.46
CA VAL A 502 -39.79 -21.58 5.42
C VAL A 502 -39.13 -21.68 4.04
N ARG A 503 -39.97 -21.72 3.00
CA ARG A 503 -39.57 -21.62 1.60
C ARG A 503 -39.22 -20.17 1.24
N TYR A 504 -37.94 -19.89 1.02
CA TYR A 504 -37.47 -18.61 0.53
C TYR A 504 -37.52 -18.54 -1.00
N ASP A 505 -37.57 -17.33 -1.53
CA ASP A 505 -37.40 -17.06 -2.95
C ASP A 505 -35.92 -17.18 -3.33
N ALA A 506 -35.65 -17.86 -4.44
CA ALA A 506 -34.30 -18.25 -4.83
C ALA A 506 -33.36 -17.05 -5.06
N GLU A 507 -33.81 -15.97 -5.72
CA GLU A 507 -32.96 -14.81 -5.96
C GLU A 507 -32.77 -13.95 -4.70
N HIS A 508 -33.78 -13.88 -3.83
CA HIS A 508 -33.70 -13.14 -2.57
C HIS A 508 -32.76 -13.81 -1.57
N LEU A 509 -32.85 -15.14 -1.40
CA LEU A 509 -31.93 -15.87 -0.52
C LEU A 509 -30.47 -15.80 -1.03
N PHE A 510 -30.26 -15.85 -2.35
CA PHE A 510 -28.92 -15.66 -2.92
C PHE A 510 -28.36 -14.27 -2.62
N ALA A 511 -29.14 -13.21 -2.85
CA ALA A 511 -28.73 -11.84 -2.54
C ALA A 511 -28.40 -11.64 -1.05
N PHE A 512 -29.18 -12.25 -0.16
CA PHE A 512 -28.92 -12.25 1.29
C PHE A 512 -27.61 -12.97 1.64
N VAL A 513 -27.42 -14.20 1.17
CA VAL A 513 -26.18 -14.97 1.44
C VAL A 513 -24.95 -14.22 0.91
N TRP A 514 -25.01 -13.70 -0.32
CA TRP A 514 -23.93 -12.91 -0.90
C TRP A 514 -23.55 -11.70 -0.02
N VAL A 515 -24.51 -10.85 0.36
CA VAL A 515 -24.21 -9.66 1.18
C VAL A 515 -23.72 -10.02 2.58
N VAL A 516 -24.20 -11.11 3.19
CA VAL A 516 -23.68 -11.57 4.50
C VAL A 516 -22.20 -11.96 4.41
N PHE A 517 -21.81 -12.74 3.40
CA PHE A 517 -20.40 -13.14 3.21
C PHE A 517 -19.51 -11.93 2.89
N ILE A 518 -19.94 -11.03 2.00
CA ILE A 518 -19.20 -9.80 1.67
C ILE A 518 -19.11 -8.85 2.88
N THR A 519 -20.13 -8.78 3.73
CA THR A 519 -20.07 -7.99 4.98
C THR A 519 -19.02 -8.55 5.95
N ALA A 520 -19.00 -9.87 6.16
CA ALA A 520 -17.99 -10.49 7.01
C ALA A 520 -16.57 -10.28 6.47
N ALA A 521 -16.41 -10.26 5.15
CA ALA A 521 -15.14 -9.97 4.48
C ALA A 521 -14.68 -8.52 4.64
N ALA A 522 -15.57 -7.56 4.37
CA ALA A 522 -15.31 -6.13 4.51
C ALA A 522 -14.94 -5.73 5.95
N PHE A 523 -15.42 -6.47 6.95
CA PHE A 523 -15.02 -6.28 8.34
C PHE A 523 -13.72 -7.03 8.70
N THR A 524 -13.35 -8.06 7.94
CA THR A 524 -12.11 -8.83 8.11
C THR A 524 -10.90 -8.15 7.49
N GLN A 525 -11.03 -7.51 6.33
CA GLN A 525 -9.96 -6.74 5.67
C GLN A 525 -10.54 -5.48 5.02
N VAL A 526 -9.87 -4.33 5.15
CA VAL A 526 -10.35 -3.04 4.60
C VAL A 526 -10.65 -3.15 3.12
N ARG A 527 -9.81 -3.84 2.32
CA ARG A 527 -10.00 -3.97 0.88
C ARG A 527 -11.39 -4.48 0.46
N PHE A 528 -12.02 -5.42 1.17
CA PHE A 528 -13.34 -5.93 0.75
C PHE A 528 -14.51 -4.93 0.89
N ASN A 529 -14.28 -3.72 1.44
CA ASN A 529 -15.30 -2.67 1.50
C ASN A 529 -15.73 -2.15 0.12
N TYR A 530 -14.86 -2.17 -0.91
CA TYR A 530 -15.27 -1.73 -2.25
C TYR A 530 -16.32 -2.67 -2.89
N TYR A 531 -16.36 -3.95 -2.51
CA TYR A 531 -17.45 -4.87 -2.87
C TYR A 531 -18.74 -4.61 -2.10
N LEU A 532 -18.64 -4.38 -0.78
CA LEU A 532 -19.81 -4.21 0.09
C LEU A 532 -20.65 -2.99 -0.29
N ALA A 533 -20.06 -1.96 -0.88
CA ALA A 533 -20.77 -0.79 -1.41
C ALA A 533 -21.98 -1.14 -2.30
N LEU A 534 -21.86 -2.15 -3.17
CA LEU A 534 -22.96 -2.60 -4.04
C LEU A 534 -24.07 -3.28 -3.24
N GLY A 535 -23.71 -4.10 -2.25
CA GLY A 535 -24.65 -4.74 -1.34
C GLY A 535 -25.43 -3.72 -0.51
N VAL A 536 -24.73 -2.72 0.06
CA VAL A 536 -25.34 -1.62 0.82
C VAL A 536 -26.30 -0.80 -0.06
N ALA A 537 -25.90 -0.45 -1.28
CA ALA A 537 -26.77 0.24 -2.24
C ALA A 537 -28.01 -0.60 -2.60
N ALA A 538 -27.83 -1.88 -2.96
CA ALA A 538 -28.90 -2.77 -3.38
C ALA A 538 -29.91 -3.08 -2.26
N PHE A 539 -29.45 -3.31 -1.02
CA PHE A 539 -30.35 -3.58 0.10
C PHE A 539 -31.10 -2.33 0.57
N ASN A 540 -30.62 -1.12 0.28
CA ASN A 540 -31.42 0.09 0.44
C ASN A 540 -32.58 0.20 -0.57
N ALA A 541 -32.46 -0.41 -1.76
CA ALA A 541 -33.59 -0.55 -2.68
C ALA A 541 -34.69 -1.47 -2.10
N TYR A 542 -34.28 -2.56 -1.45
CA TYR A 542 -35.21 -3.41 -0.68
C TYR A 542 -35.84 -2.64 0.47
N PHE A 543 -35.03 -1.90 1.25
CA PHE A 543 -35.49 -1.09 2.38
C PHE A 543 -36.59 -0.11 1.96
N ILE A 544 -36.35 0.71 0.93
CA ILE A 544 -37.33 1.71 0.49
C ILE A 544 -38.60 1.05 -0.07
N ARG A 545 -38.50 -0.11 -0.74
CA ARG A 545 -39.67 -0.89 -1.17
C ARG A 545 -40.53 -1.35 0.01
N GLU A 546 -39.91 -1.89 1.05
CA GLU A 546 -40.61 -2.36 2.25
C GLU A 546 -41.25 -1.21 3.03
N ILE A 547 -40.59 -0.04 3.12
CA ILE A 547 -41.17 1.17 3.69
C ILE A 547 -42.38 1.64 2.86
N LEU A 548 -42.26 1.74 1.54
CA LEU A 548 -43.36 2.15 0.65
C LEU A 548 -44.56 1.22 0.77
N ALA A 549 -44.32 -0.10 0.82
CA ALA A 549 -45.36 -1.10 1.06
C ALA A 549 -46.01 -0.96 2.45
N ALA A 550 -45.25 -0.61 3.49
CA ALA A 550 -45.76 -0.42 4.85
C ALA A 550 -46.60 0.86 5.03
N ILE A 551 -46.57 1.79 4.08
CA ILE A 551 -47.41 3.00 4.05
C ILE A 551 -48.45 3.00 2.91
N ASP A 552 -48.71 1.83 2.31
CA ASP A 552 -49.64 1.62 1.19
C ASP A 552 -49.38 2.49 -0.07
N VAL A 553 -48.10 2.86 -0.31
CA VAL A 553 -47.70 3.63 -1.50
C VAL A 553 -47.21 2.70 -2.61
N ASP A 554 -48.08 2.45 -3.58
CA ASP A 554 -47.79 1.67 -4.78
C ASP A 554 -47.43 2.58 -5.97
N LEU A 555 -46.12 2.71 -6.23
CA LEU A 555 -45.58 3.50 -7.35
C LEU A 555 -45.50 2.70 -8.68
N SER A 556 -46.08 1.49 -8.75
CA SER A 556 -46.11 0.67 -9.97
C SER A 556 -47.33 0.90 -10.86
N ARG A 557 -48.37 1.59 -10.36
CA ARG A 557 -49.63 1.83 -11.10
C ARG A 557 -49.50 2.94 -12.13
N GLU A 558 -50.19 2.78 -13.26
CA GLU A 558 -50.17 3.75 -14.39
C GLU A 558 -50.77 5.12 -14.04
N SER A 559 -51.68 5.16 -13.08
CA SER A 559 -52.24 6.38 -12.49
C SER A 559 -51.35 6.89 -11.37
N LEU A 560 -51.02 8.20 -11.36
CA LEU A 560 -50.41 8.85 -10.20
C LEU A 560 -51.28 8.58 -8.97
N PRO A 561 -50.76 7.93 -7.90
CA PRO A 561 -51.55 7.70 -6.70
C PRO A 561 -51.91 9.03 -6.03
N GLU A 562 -53.06 9.09 -5.37
CA GLU A 562 -53.40 10.18 -4.45
C GLU A 562 -52.51 10.03 -3.19
N ILE A 563 -51.31 10.58 -3.24
CA ILE A 563 -50.34 10.50 -2.13
C ILE A 563 -50.79 11.43 -1.00
N GLU A 564 -51.05 10.86 0.17
CA GLU A 564 -51.37 11.63 1.37
C GLU A 564 -50.13 12.36 1.92
N THR A 565 -50.34 13.52 2.55
CA THR A 565 -49.26 14.35 3.09
C THR A 565 -48.34 13.60 4.06
N TYR A 566 -48.89 12.68 4.87
CA TYR A 566 -48.08 11.88 5.79
C TYR A 566 -47.20 10.85 5.07
N GLN A 567 -47.67 10.29 3.95
CA GLN A 567 -46.90 9.36 3.12
C GLN A 567 -45.72 10.09 2.48
N ALA A 568 -45.97 11.27 1.90
CA ALA A 568 -44.92 12.12 1.33
C ALA A 568 -43.87 12.55 2.36
N ILE A 569 -44.30 12.94 3.58
CA ILE A 569 -43.39 13.27 4.68
C ILE A 569 -42.57 12.05 5.11
N THR A 570 -43.19 10.88 5.24
CA THR A 570 -42.48 9.63 5.62
C THR A 570 -41.40 9.27 4.61
N VAL A 571 -41.72 9.30 3.31
CA VAL A 571 -40.75 9.04 2.24
C VAL A 571 -39.61 10.08 2.27
N ALA A 572 -39.92 11.37 2.42
CA ALA A 572 -38.90 12.42 2.52
C ALA A 572 -38.00 12.22 3.74
N MET A 573 -38.55 11.88 4.91
CA MET A 573 -37.78 11.60 6.13
C MET A 573 -36.88 10.37 5.98
N VAL A 574 -37.35 9.33 5.30
CA VAL A 574 -36.56 8.11 5.05
C VAL A 574 -35.43 8.37 4.05
N VAL A 575 -35.69 9.11 2.98
CA VAL A 575 -34.65 9.56 2.03
C VAL A 575 -33.62 10.44 2.73
N LEU A 576 -34.05 11.38 3.57
CA LEU A 576 -33.14 12.23 4.36
C LEU A 576 -32.33 11.40 5.37
N LEU A 577 -32.93 10.42 6.05
CA LEU A 577 -32.23 9.55 7.00
C LEU A 577 -31.09 8.76 6.33
N VAL A 578 -31.33 8.23 5.12
CA VAL A 578 -30.34 7.44 4.38
C VAL A 578 -29.28 8.32 3.70
N LEU A 579 -29.68 9.42 3.07
CA LEU A 579 -28.78 10.22 2.21
C LEU A 579 -28.10 11.41 2.92
N THR A 580 -28.64 11.93 4.03
CA THR A 580 -28.09 13.18 4.61
C THR A 580 -26.79 12.95 5.38
N PRO A 581 -26.74 12.06 6.41
CA PRO A 581 -25.59 12.01 7.30
C PRO A 581 -24.41 11.33 6.60
N VAL A 582 -23.25 11.99 6.61
CA VAL A 582 -22.00 11.65 5.90
C VAL A 582 -22.10 11.77 4.37
N LEU A 583 -23.12 11.20 3.73
CA LEU A 583 -23.26 11.19 2.26
C LEU A 583 -23.43 12.59 1.65
N MET A 584 -24.23 13.47 2.28
CA MET A 584 -24.40 14.87 1.86
C MET A 584 -23.88 15.89 2.88
N VAL A 585 -23.81 15.53 4.17
CA VAL A 585 -23.39 16.42 5.25
C VAL A 585 -22.29 15.78 6.09
N PRO A 586 -21.07 16.36 6.12
CA PRO A 586 -19.99 15.94 7.01
C PRO A 586 -20.41 15.85 8.48
N LEU A 587 -20.01 14.78 9.17
CA LEU A 587 -20.16 14.63 10.61
C LEU A 587 -18.79 14.70 11.30
N SER A 588 -18.74 15.29 12.50
CA SER A 588 -17.60 15.16 13.40
C SER A 588 -17.75 13.84 14.15
N LEU A 589 -16.88 12.87 13.87
CA LEU A 589 -16.86 11.54 14.50
C LEU A 589 -15.62 11.34 15.38
N GLY A 590 -14.55 12.12 15.15
CA GLY A 590 -13.35 12.10 15.97
C GLY A 590 -13.37 13.15 17.10
N ASN A 591 -12.39 13.05 17.98
CA ASN A 591 -12.21 13.93 19.13
C ASN A 591 -10.71 14.26 19.36
N THR A 592 -9.93 14.36 18.28
CA THR A 592 -8.51 14.73 18.30
C THR A 592 -8.27 16.23 18.52
N GLY A 593 -9.31 17.05 18.35
CA GLY A 593 -9.23 18.51 18.41
C GLY A 593 -8.82 19.16 17.08
N SER A 594 -8.58 18.36 16.03
CA SER A 594 -8.27 18.84 14.68
C SER A 594 -9.47 18.61 13.74
N PRO A 595 -10.18 19.66 13.30
CA PRO A 595 -11.35 19.51 12.43
C PRO A 595 -11.09 18.82 11.07
N GLY A 596 -9.84 18.76 10.62
CA GLY A 596 -9.44 18.06 9.40
C GLY A 596 -9.25 16.55 9.58
N ILE A 597 -9.08 16.09 10.83
CA ILE A 597 -9.02 14.66 11.19
C ILE A 597 -10.38 14.20 11.72
N ASP A 598 -11.06 15.04 12.51
CA ASP A 598 -12.27 14.65 13.24
C ASP A 598 -13.53 14.57 12.36
N ARG A 599 -13.52 15.10 11.13
CA ARG A 599 -14.68 15.18 10.24
C ARG A 599 -14.62 14.21 9.06
N THR A 600 -15.75 13.57 8.78
CA THR A 600 -15.94 12.76 7.57
C THR A 600 -15.97 13.60 6.30
N ASN A 601 -15.47 13.07 5.18
CA ASN A 601 -15.62 13.68 3.86
C ASN A 601 -16.87 13.19 3.14
N THR A 602 -17.51 14.08 2.37
CA THR A 602 -18.51 13.71 1.35
C THR A 602 -17.84 13.17 0.08
N ALA A 603 -18.59 12.49 -0.78
CA ALA A 603 -18.07 11.99 -2.06
C ALA A 603 -17.39 13.08 -2.92
N TRP A 604 -17.90 14.31 -2.87
CA TRP A 604 -17.26 15.46 -3.52
C TRP A 604 -15.86 15.75 -2.97
N GLN A 605 -15.75 15.87 -1.64
CA GLN A 605 -14.50 16.22 -0.99
C GLN A 605 -13.44 15.15 -1.22
N THR A 606 -13.83 13.87 -1.16
CA THR A 606 -12.99 12.73 -1.52
C THR A 606 -12.58 12.75 -3.00
N GLY A 607 -13.48 13.13 -3.91
CA GLY A 607 -13.20 13.23 -5.35
C GLY A 607 -12.11 14.24 -5.70
N ASN A 608 -11.99 15.32 -4.92
CA ASN A 608 -11.00 16.38 -5.11
C ASN A 608 -9.71 16.19 -4.25
N SER A 609 -9.60 15.12 -3.46
CA SER A 609 -8.51 14.95 -2.48
C SER A 609 -7.41 13.97 -2.92
N THR A 610 -7.40 13.53 -4.18
CA THR A 610 -6.41 12.56 -4.68
C THR A 610 -5.28 13.24 -5.47
N GLY A 611 -4.13 12.59 -5.51
CA GLY A 611 -2.91 13.03 -6.19
C GLY A 611 -1.94 11.86 -6.33
N PRO A 612 -0.83 12.04 -7.07
CA PRO A 612 0.15 10.97 -7.28
C PRO A 612 0.83 10.55 -5.97
N GLY A 613 1.37 9.33 -5.95
CA GLY A 613 2.02 8.72 -4.78
C GLY A 613 3.44 9.22 -4.53
N SER A 614 4.17 8.51 -3.67
CA SER A 614 5.58 8.77 -3.35
C SER A 614 6.52 8.75 -4.56
N VAL A 615 6.09 8.12 -5.67
CA VAL A 615 6.81 8.09 -6.94
C VAL A 615 7.29 9.48 -7.39
N VAL A 616 6.56 10.57 -7.14
CA VAL A 616 6.99 11.93 -7.55
C VAL A 616 8.25 12.45 -6.84
N TYR A 617 8.71 11.77 -5.80
CA TYR A 617 9.96 12.06 -5.08
C TYR A 617 11.04 11.00 -5.33
N TRP A 618 10.63 9.81 -5.80
CA TRP A 618 11.54 8.75 -6.23
C TRP A 618 11.96 8.87 -7.70
N ASP A 619 11.13 9.54 -8.52
CA ASP A 619 11.27 9.60 -9.96
C ASP A 619 12.60 10.19 -10.44
N GLU A 620 13.13 11.14 -9.68
CA GLU A 620 14.39 11.81 -9.94
C GLU A 620 15.57 10.84 -9.91
N SER A 621 15.76 10.14 -8.78
CA SER A 621 16.78 9.09 -8.63
C SER A 621 16.55 7.88 -9.54
N LEU A 622 15.31 7.61 -9.95
CA LEU A 622 14.99 6.54 -10.90
C LEU A 622 15.33 6.91 -12.35
N GLN A 623 15.08 8.15 -12.76
CA GLN A 623 15.57 8.69 -14.04
C GLN A 623 17.11 8.74 -14.05
N TRP A 624 17.71 9.24 -12.96
CA TRP A 624 19.17 9.21 -12.79
C TRP A 624 19.72 7.79 -12.96
N MET A 625 19.11 6.79 -12.29
CA MET A 625 19.52 5.39 -12.41
C MET A 625 19.42 4.90 -13.86
N ASN A 626 18.34 5.22 -14.57
CA ASN A 626 18.18 4.80 -15.97
C ASN A 626 19.26 5.41 -16.88
N ASP A 627 19.56 6.70 -16.69
CA ASP A 627 20.49 7.47 -17.53
C ASP A 627 21.98 7.29 -17.15
N ASN A 628 22.32 6.89 -15.92
CA ASN A 628 23.70 6.92 -15.38
C ASN A 628 24.22 5.57 -14.86
N THR A 629 23.44 4.48 -14.96
CA THR A 629 23.92 3.11 -14.72
C THR A 629 23.90 2.31 -16.04
N PRO A 630 24.73 1.26 -16.20
CA PRO A 630 24.75 0.42 -17.40
C PRO A 630 23.38 -0.18 -17.70
N ALA A 631 23.10 -0.49 -18.97
CA ALA A 631 21.92 -1.29 -19.29
C ALA A 631 22.06 -2.71 -18.69
N GLN A 632 20.94 -3.38 -18.49
CA GLN A 632 20.92 -4.77 -18.01
C GLN A 632 21.50 -5.69 -19.08
N GLY A 633 22.65 -6.31 -18.80
CA GLY A 633 23.45 -7.08 -19.76
C GLY A 633 24.74 -6.37 -20.19
N ASP A 634 24.96 -5.10 -19.82
CA ASP A 634 26.15 -4.33 -20.24
C ASP A 634 27.10 -4.00 -19.08
N TYR A 635 26.76 -4.32 -17.82
CA TYR A 635 27.62 -4.07 -16.67
C TYR A 635 28.99 -4.77 -16.82
N GLY A 636 30.08 -4.06 -16.51
CA GLY A 636 31.44 -4.56 -16.68
C GLY A 636 31.88 -4.70 -18.15
N GLY A 637 31.16 -4.07 -19.09
CA GLY A 637 31.50 -4.08 -20.51
C GLY A 637 31.08 -5.36 -21.24
N ALA A 638 30.09 -6.09 -20.72
CA ALA A 638 29.67 -7.39 -21.23
C ALA A 638 28.96 -7.36 -22.62
N ASP A 639 28.36 -6.22 -23.01
CA ASP A 639 27.72 -5.99 -24.33
C ASP A 639 26.62 -7.02 -24.69
N ASN A 640 25.82 -7.43 -23.70
CA ASN A 640 24.77 -8.45 -23.82
C ASN A 640 23.34 -7.89 -23.64
N ALA A 641 23.12 -6.58 -23.58
CA ALA A 641 21.77 -6.02 -23.37
C ALA A 641 20.74 -6.39 -24.46
N ASP A 642 21.17 -6.84 -25.66
CA ASP A 642 20.27 -7.35 -26.69
C ASP A 642 19.64 -8.73 -26.34
N GLN A 643 20.21 -9.44 -25.37
CA GLN A 643 19.70 -10.72 -24.87
C GLN A 643 18.54 -10.57 -23.88
N LEU A 644 18.33 -9.37 -23.32
CA LEU A 644 17.27 -9.07 -22.36
C LEU A 644 16.40 -7.89 -22.85
N GLU A 645 15.55 -8.10 -23.85
CA GLU A 645 14.57 -7.11 -24.29
C GLU A 645 13.59 -6.69 -23.16
N TYR A 646 13.43 -5.38 -22.91
CA TYR A 646 12.59 -4.85 -21.82
C TYR A 646 11.10 -5.24 -21.89
N TYR A 647 10.57 -5.45 -23.10
CA TYR A 647 9.22 -5.98 -23.38
C TYR A 647 9.27 -7.31 -24.17
N GLY A 648 10.35 -8.08 -24.02
CA GLY A 648 10.51 -9.40 -24.63
C GLY A 648 9.43 -10.41 -24.19
N ASN A 649 9.25 -11.47 -24.98
CA ASN A 649 8.29 -12.54 -24.67
C ASN A 649 9.02 -13.77 -24.10
N TYR A 650 9.10 -13.85 -22.78
CA TYR A 650 9.79 -14.89 -22.03
C TYR A 650 8.85 -16.04 -21.64
N GLU A 651 9.31 -17.29 -21.68
CA GLU A 651 8.57 -18.42 -21.11
C GLU A 651 9.04 -18.69 -19.68
N GLN A 652 8.15 -19.17 -18.80
CA GLN A 652 8.52 -19.50 -17.42
C GLN A 652 9.58 -20.63 -17.40
N PRO A 653 10.74 -20.45 -16.73
CA PRO A 653 11.78 -21.46 -16.64
C PRO A 653 11.27 -22.78 -16.01
N PRO A 654 11.65 -23.95 -16.54
CA PRO A 654 11.22 -25.24 -15.97
C PRO A 654 11.76 -25.53 -14.57
N GLU A 655 12.91 -24.95 -14.22
CA GLU A 655 13.60 -25.19 -12.95
C GLU A 655 13.29 -24.14 -11.87
N GLY A 656 12.73 -22.99 -12.28
CA GLY A 656 12.20 -21.94 -11.40
C GLY A 656 12.95 -20.60 -11.52
N ASP A 657 14.26 -20.69 -11.73
CA ASP A 657 15.20 -19.57 -11.75
C ASP A 657 15.45 -19.12 -13.21
N TYR A 658 15.76 -17.83 -13.44
CA TYR A 658 15.92 -17.27 -14.79
C TYR A 658 17.39 -17.03 -15.13
N ASP A 659 17.88 -17.76 -16.12
CA ASP A 659 19.23 -17.66 -16.67
C ASP A 659 19.50 -16.25 -17.25
N TYR A 660 20.08 -15.35 -16.45
CA TYR A 660 20.42 -13.99 -16.91
C TYR A 660 21.72 -13.97 -17.72
N PRO A 661 21.84 -13.06 -18.72
CA PRO A 661 23.11 -12.84 -19.39
C PRO A 661 24.13 -12.18 -18.47
N GLU A 662 25.41 -12.51 -18.67
CA GLU A 662 26.56 -11.81 -18.07
C GLU A 662 26.41 -10.29 -18.25
N GLY A 663 26.57 -9.54 -17.16
CA GLY A 663 26.35 -8.09 -17.12
C GLY A 663 24.93 -7.65 -16.72
N ALA A 664 24.01 -8.58 -16.44
CA ALA A 664 22.76 -8.30 -15.74
C ALA A 664 22.98 -8.14 -14.23
N TYR A 665 22.10 -7.41 -13.54
CA TYR A 665 22.24 -7.14 -12.11
C TYR A 665 20.96 -6.79 -11.37
N GLY A 666 20.93 -7.16 -10.08
CA GLY A 666 19.86 -6.82 -9.15
C GLY A 666 19.99 -5.42 -8.52
N VAL A 667 18.85 -4.83 -8.18
CA VAL A 667 18.70 -3.60 -7.39
C VAL A 667 17.97 -3.92 -6.08
N GLN A 668 18.66 -3.80 -4.95
CA GLN A 668 18.10 -4.05 -3.62
C GLN A 668 17.37 -2.81 -3.09
N SER A 669 16.13 -2.98 -2.67
CA SER A 669 15.40 -1.98 -1.88
C SER A 669 14.36 -2.68 -1.00
N TRP A 670 13.50 -1.91 -0.32
CA TRP A 670 12.31 -2.46 0.30
C TRP A 670 11.26 -2.81 -0.76
N TRP A 671 10.51 -3.90 -0.54
CA TRP A 671 9.66 -4.52 -1.56
C TRP A 671 8.57 -3.58 -2.12
N ASP A 672 8.12 -2.59 -1.35
CA ASP A 672 7.20 -1.53 -1.81
C ASP A 672 7.64 -0.88 -3.14
N TYR A 673 8.95 -0.69 -3.36
CA TYR A 673 9.48 0.15 -4.43
C TYR A 673 9.80 -0.59 -5.73
N GLY A 674 9.72 -1.92 -5.74
CA GLY A 674 10.14 -2.74 -6.89
C GLY A 674 9.48 -2.33 -8.21
N HIS A 675 8.17 -2.04 -8.23
CA HIS A 675 7.52 -1.60 -9.47
C HIS A 675 7.96 -0.22 -9.96
N TYR A 676 8.45 0.66 -9.08
CA TYR A 676 9.06 1.92 -9.50
C TYR A 676 10.42 1.67 -10.15
N ILE A 677 11.24 0.79 -9.56
CA ILE A 677 12.55 0.38 -10.09
C ILE A 677 12.39 -0.28 -11.47
N THR A 678 11.48 -1.25 -11.61
CA THR A 678 11.17 -1.89 -12.90
C THR A 678 10.71 -0.89 -13.96
N VAL A 679 9.81 0.04 -13.64
CA VAL A 679 9.06 0.82 -14.66
C VAL A 679 9.57 2.24 -14.91
N ARG A 680 10.33 2.82 -13.97
CA ARG A 680 10.93 4.16 -14.12
C ARG A 680 12.46 4.12 -14.14
N GLY A 681 13.06 3.23 -13.36
CA GLY A 681 14.50 2.95 -13.45
C GLY A 681 14.85 2.08 -14.66
N GLU A 682 13.90 1.27 -15.17
CA GLU A 682 14.18 0.20 -16.14
C GLU A 682 15.35 -0.66 -15.68
N ARG A 683 15.32 -1.12 -14.42
CA ARG A 683 16.27 -2.05 -13.79
C ARG A 683 15.53 -3.13 -12.99
N ILE A 684 16.22 -4.20 -12.58
CA ILE A 684 15.58 -5.39 -12.02
C ILE A 684 15.64 -5.38 -10.47
N PRO A 685 14.51 -5.20 -9.75
CA PRO A 685 14.50 -5.20 -8.29
C PRO A 685 14.56 -6.62 -7.70
N ASN A 686 15.32 -6.78 -6.61
CA ASN A 686 15.39 -8.03 -5.83
C ASN A 686 14.05 -8.37 -5.14
N ALA A 687 13.25 -7.36 -4.79
CA ALA A 687 11.98 -7.53 -4.08
C ALA A 687 10.89 -6.59 -4.62
N ASN A 688 9.63 -7.01 -4.60
CA ASN A 688 8.54 -6.31 -5.29
C ASN A 688 7.19 -6.29 -4.52
N PRO A 689 6.22 -5.46 -4.96
CA PRO A 689 4.88 -5.37 -4.36
C PRO A 689 4.05 -6.66 -4.32
N PHE A 690 4.46 -7.75 -4.98
CA PHE A 690 3.85 -9.08 -4.82
C PHE A 690 4.32 -9.78 -3.53
N GLN A 691 5.16 -9.10 -2.73
CA GLN A 691 5.85 -9.58 -1.53
C GLN A 691 6.89 -10.67 -1.82
N GLN A 692 7.31 -10.81 -3.08
CA GLN A 692 8.48 -11.62 -3.46
C GLN A 692 9.76 -10.89 -3.03
N GLY A 693 10.78 -11.66 -2.65
CA GLY A 693 12.04 -11.12 -2.09
C GLY A 693 11.90 -10.39 -0.74
N ALA A 694 10.70 -10.29 -0.15
CA ALA A 694 10.45 -9.44 1.03
C ALA A 694 11.21 -9.85 2.30
N SER A 695 11.45 -11.16 2.50
CA SER A 695 12.29 -11.66 3.60
C SER A 695 13.76 -11.37 3.38
N GLU A 696 14.30 -11.63 2.19
CA GLU A 696 15.72 -11.36 1.92
C GLU A 696 16.02 -9.85 1.88
N ALA A 697 15.09 -9.03 1.36
CA ALA A 697 15.15 -7.58 1.54
C ALA A 697 15.17 -7.17 3.02
N ALA A 698 14.36 -7.81 3.88
CA ALA A 698 14.39 -7.53 5.31
C ALA A 698 15.71 -7.97 5.96
N ASN A 699 16.23 -9.15 5.60
CA ASN A 699 17.49 -9.71 6.09
C ASN A 699 18.67 -8.80 5.72
N TYR A 700 18.72 -8.31 4.48
CA TYR A 700 19.71 -7.33 4.02
C TYR A 700 19.57 -6.00 4.78
N LEU A 701 18.40 -5.36 4.73
CA LEU A 701 18.19 -3.99 5.24
C LEU A 701 18.39 -3.89 6.76
N LEU A 702 18.11 -4.98 7.49
CA LEU A 702 18.30 -5.07 8.93
C LEU A 702 19.61 -5.74 9.34
N ALA A 703 20.47 -6.17 8.42
CA ALA A 703 21.76 -6.79 8.76
C ALA A 703 22.54 -5.86 9.72
N PRO A 704 23.09 -6.37 10.85
CA PRO A 704 23.77 -5.58 11.87
C PRO A 704 25.25 -5.32 11.53
N ASN A 705 25.74 -5.89 10.42
CA ASN A 705 27.08 -5.69 9.90
C ASN A 705 27.11 -6.06 8.41
N GLU A 706 28.17 -5.63 7.74
CA GLU A 706 28.35 -5.77 6.29
C GLU A 706 28.52 -7.23 5.85
N SER A 707 29.21 -8.06 6.64
CA SER A 707 29.39 -9.49 6.33
C SER A 707 28.06 -10.25 6.29
N GLN A 708 27.11 -9.96 7.19
CA GLN A 708 25.77 -10.55 7.08
C GLN A 708 25.00 -9.99 5.88
N ALA A 709 25.09 -8.68 5.60
CA ALA A 709 24.45 -8.07 4.44
C ALA A 709 24.93 -8.73 3.13
N GLU A 710 26.23 -8.97 3.01
CA GLU A 710 26.86 -9.66 1.89
C GLU A 710 26.36 -11.12 1.76
N SER A 711 26.33 -11.88 2.86
CA SER A 711 25.80 -13.25 2.87
C SER A 711 24.31 -13.37 2.49
N VAL A 712 23.56 -12.26 2.49
CA VAL A 712 22.19 -12.21 1.96
C VAL A 712 22.22 -11.96 0.45
N LEU A 713 23.09 -11.08 -0.06
CA LEU A 713 23.22 -10.83 -1.49
C LEU A 713 23.82 -12.02 -2.25
N GLU A 714 24.82 -12.70 -1.69
CA GLU A 714 25.39 -13.95 -2.24
C GLU A 714 24.33 -15.04 -2.44
N ARG A 715 23.32 -15.11 -1.56
CA ARG A 715 22.20 -16.07 -1.68
C ARG A 715 21.16 -15.69 -2.73
N ASN A 716 21.17 -14.44 -3.19
CA ASN A 716 20.25 -13.88 -4.17
C ASN A 716 21.01 -13.39 -5.42
N SER A 717 22.10 -14.08 -5.77
CA SER A 717 22.92 -13.87 -6.96
C SER A 717 23.08 -15.20 -7.70
N GLU A 718 23.33 -15.12 -9.01
CA GLU A 718 23.66 -16.25 -9.88
C GLU A 718 25.15 -16.22 -10.25
N ASP A 719 25.62 -17.27 -10.93
CA ASP A 719 27.04 -17.40 -11.34
C ASP A 719 27.49 -16.21 -12.23
N ASP A 720 26.59 -15.67 -13.06
CA ASP A 720 26.87 -14.60 -14.05
C ASP A 720 26.15 -13.25 -13.75
N ALA A 721 25.38 -13.15 -12.65
CA ALA A 721 24.60 -11.95 -12.31
C ALA A 721 24.49 -11.71 -10.78
N GLU A 722 24.87 -10.52 -10.32
CA GLU A 722 24.89 -10.14 -8.89
C GLU A 722 23.99 -8.92 -8.58
N THR A 723 23.71 -8.69 -7.30
CA THR A 723 23.15 -7.39 -6.87
C THR A 723 24.23 -6.30 -6.89
N ARG A 724 24.00 -5.22 -7.65
CA ARG A 724 24.94 -4.10 -7.82
C ARG A 724 24.50 -2.78 -7.21
N TYR A 725 23.20 -2.52 -7.05
CA TYR A 725 22.72 -1.24 -6.51
C TYR A 725 21.79 -1.42 -5.32
N VAL A 726 21.74 -0.40 -4.45
CA VAL A 726 20.86 -0.36 -3.28
C VAL A 726 20.16 1.00 -3.21
N MET A 727 18.83 1.01 -3.13
CA MET A 727 18.06 2.24 -2.94
C MET A 727 17.40 2.24 -1.56
N VAL A 728 17.61 3.31 -0.79
CA VAL A 728 17.02 3.50 0.56
C VAL A 728 16.36 4.88 0.66
N ASP A 729 15.24 4.96 1.39
CA ASP A 729 14.52 6.21 1.61
C ASP A 729 14.33 6.56 3.10
N TRP A 730 13.87 7.78 3.35
CA TRP A 730 13.65 8.28 4.71
C TRP A 730 12.57 7.50 5.48
N GLU A 731 11.59 6.89 4.80
CA GLU A 731 10.52 6.13 5.44
C GLU A 731 11.08 4.85 6.08
N MET A 732 12.06 4.22 5.44
CA MET A 732 12.71 2.98 5.91
C MET A 732 13.46 3.17 7.24
N VAL A 733 13.96 4.37 7.53
CA VAL A 733 14.71 4.66 8.78
C VAL A 733 13.92 5.46 9.82
N THR A 734 12.71 5.93 9.53
CA THR A 734 11.94 6.80 10.45
C THR A 734 10.85 6.00 11.21
N GLU A 735 10.70 6.22 12.52
CA GLU A 735 9.69 5.51 13.29
C GLU A 735 8.28 6.02 12.99
N GLY A 736 7.31 5.11 13.05
CA GLY A 736 5.95 5.40 12.59
C GLY A 736 5.80 5.53 11.06
N ALA A 737 6.89 5.46 10.29
CA ALA A 737 6.89 5.20 8.85
C ALA A 737 7.13 3.69 8.61
N LYS A 738 8.14 3.30 7.83
CA LYS A 738 8.38 1.91 7.41
C LYS A 738 9.39 1.14 8.26
N LEU A 739 10.18 1.79 9.11
CA LEU A 739 11.20 1.17 9.99
C LEU A 739 10.79 -0.16 10.65
N SER A 740 9.56 -0.28 11.14
CA SER A 740 9.09 -1.54 11.78
C SER A 740 8.73 -2.67 10.82
N ALA A 741 8.47 -2.39 9.54
CA ALA A 741 7.92 -3.38 8.62
C ALA A 741 8.90 -4.52 8.27
N PRO A 742 10.19 -4.27 8.01
CA PRO A 742 11.19 -5.34 7.82
C PRO A 742 11.26 -6.35 8.97
N SER A 743 11.10 -5.93 10.22
CA SER A 743 11.15 -6.83 11.41
C SER A 743 10.07 -7.92 11.44
N VAL A 744 9.08 -7.85 10.55
CA VAL A 744 8.01 -8.87 10.41
C VAL A 744 8.38 -9.97 9.40
N PHE A 745 9.36 -9.71 8.53
CA PHE A 745 9.82 -10.61 7.47
C PHE A 745 11.24 -11.16 7.70
N TYR A 746 12.02 -10.50 8.58
CA TYR A 746 13.35 -10.92 9.03
C TYR A 746 13.31 -12.30 9.69
N ASP A 747 14.11 -13.24 9.20
CA ASP A 747 14.19 -14.63 9.69
C ASP A 747 15.62 -15.13 10.00
N GLU A 748 16.65 -14.32 9.71
CA GLU A 748 18.04 -14.49 10.16
C GLU A 748 18.23 -14.49 11.70
N GLY A 749 17.20 -14.10 12.46
CA GLY A 749 17.25 -14.10 13.92
C GLY A 749 15.98 -13.59 14.57
N ASN A 750 15.95 -13.59 15.91
CA ASN A 750 14.80 -13.11 16.67
C ASN A 750 14.91 -11.59 16.89
N LEU A 751 14.41 -10.81 15.93
CA LEU A 751 14.31 -9.36 15.99
C LEU A 751 12.83 -8.93 15.95
N SER A 752 12.47 -7.90 16.70
CA SER A 752 11.17 -7.25 16.65
C SER A 752 11.30 -5.73 16.51
N ALA A 753 10.20 -5.07 16.13
CA ALA A 753 10.17 -3.60 16.06
C ALA A 753 10.54 -2.90 17.38
N ASN A 754 10.36 -3.54 18.54
CA ASN A 754 10.76 -2.98 19.84
C ASN A 754 12.28 -2.94 20.03
N ASP A 755 13.02 -3.83 19.36
CA ASP A 755 14.48 -3.92 19.43
C ASP A 755 15.16 -2.87 18.53
N LEU A 756 14.38 -2.26 17.62
CA LEU A 756 14.78 -1.13 16.76
C LEU A 756 14.37 0.23 17.34
N TYR A 757 13.24 0.33 18.05
CA TYR A 757 12.87 1.55 18.76
C TYR A 757 11.93 1.26 19.93
N SER A 758 12.03 2.05 21.00
CA SER A 758 11.33 1.81 22.27
C SER A 758 9.82 2.12 22.24
N ARG A 759 9.06 1.46 21.35
CA ARG A 759 7.62 1.71 21.16
C ARG A 759 6.77 1.50 22.42
N GLN A 760 7.18 0.59 23.29
CA GLN A 760 6.48 0.29 24.55
C GLN A 760 6.88 1.21 25.71
N THR A 761 8.04 1.85 25.62
CA THR A 761 8.61 2.76 26.62
C THR A 761 9.15 4.01 25.92
N PRO A 762 8.29 4.82 25.27
CA PRO A 762 8.71 6.08 24.64
C PRO A 762 9.28 7.03 25.68
N ILE A 763 10.13 7.95 25.23
CA ILE A 763 10.53 9.08 26.06
C ILE A 763 9.31 10.00 26.21
N LEU A 764 9.01 10.38 27.44
CA LEU A 764 7.88 11.25 27.79
C LEU A 764 8.33 12.70 27.99
N ARG A 765 7.40 13.64 27.89
CA ARG A 765 7.54 15.02 28.37
C ARG A 765 6.34 15.40 29.21
N GLU A 766 6.57 16.18 30.25
CA GLU A 766 5.49 16.72 31.08
C GLU A 766 4.69 17.80 30.32
N THR A 767 3.36 17.79 30.46
CA THR A 767 2.45 18.70 29.73
C THR A 767 1.84 19.79 30.61
N GLY A 768 2.03 19.70 31.93
CA GLY A 768 1.36 20.54 32.93
C GLY A 768 -0.16 20.32 33.05
N GLN A 769 -0.76 19.34 32.33
CA GLN A 769 -2.21 19.11 32.36
C GLN A 769 -2.61 17.99 33.34
N SER A 770 -3.46 18.31 34.31
CA SER A 770 -3.86 17.37 35.38
C SER A 770 -4.64 16.12 34.94
N GLN A 771 -5.09 16.03 33.69
CA GLN A 771 -5.79 14.85 33.15
C GLN A 771 -4.93 13.99 32.21
N GLN A 772 -3.82 14.52 31.70
CA GLN A 772 -2.86 13.85 30.83
C GLN A 772 -1.47 14.41 31.14
N PRO A 773 -0.86 14.07 32.29
CA PRO A 773 0.34 14.75 32.80
C PRO A 773 1.55 14.59 31.89
N TYR A 774 1.60 13.51 31.09
CA TYR A 774 2.67 13.23 30.14
C TYR A 774 2.14 13.11 28.71
N ALA A 775 2.98 13.48 27.76
CA ALA A 775 2.84 13.17 26.34
C ALA A 775 4.13 12.52 25.83
N VAL A 776 4.08 11.80 24.71
CA VAL A 776 5.30 11.32 24.05
C VAL A 776 6.14 12.51 23.60
N ALA A 777 7.43 12.46 23.89
CA ALA A 777 8.47 13.33 23.35
C ALA A 777 8.98 12.72 22.03
N PHE A 778 9.68 11.60 22.10
CA PHE A 778 10.23 10.85 20.96
C PHE A 778 10.41 9.37 21.36
N TYR A 779 10.93 8.52 20.46
CA TYR A 779 11.28 7.13 20.78
C TYR A 779 12.79 6.97 20.90
N ASP A 780 13.22 6.28 21.96
CA ASP A 780 14.63 5.96 22.22
C ASP A 780 15.13 4.89 21.22
N HIS A 781 16.28 5.11 20.59
CA HIS A 781 16.91 4.19 19.63
C HIS A 781 18.00 3.33 20.33
N PRO A 782 17.83 1.99 20.41
CA PRO A 782 18.90 1.08 20.82
C PRO A 782 20.03 1.02 19.78
N GLN A 783 21.21 0.56 20.17
CA GLN A 783 22.35 0.41 19.25
C GLN A 783 21.99 -0.41 17.98
N ARG A 784 21.18 -1.47 18.16
CA ARG A 784 20.68 -2.36 17.10
C ARG A 784 19.98 -1.65 15.93
N TYR A 785 19.44 -0.45 16.15
CA TYR A 785 18.91 0.40 15.06
C TYR A 785 20.05 0.96 14.20
N TYR A 786 21.04 1.60 14.82
CA TYR A 786 22.20 2.19 14.15
C TYR A 786 23.06 1.16 13.41
N ASP A 787 23.15 -0.06 13.96
CA ASP A 787 23.84 -1.19 13.33
C ASP A 787 23.15 -1.66 12.02
N SER A 788 21.87 -1.35 11.81
CA SER A 788 21.10 -1.86 10.66
C SER A 788 21.62 -1.26 9.35
N GLN A 789 21.89 -2.11 8.36
CA GLN A 789 22.44 -1.74 7.06
C GLN A 789 21.72 -0.54 6.40
N MET A 790 20.39 -0.51 6.41
CA MET A 790 19.63 0.62 5.85
C MET A 790 19.85 1.96 6.58
N VAL A 791 20.16 1.91 7.89
CA VAL A 791 20.50 3.08 8.70
C VAL A 791 21.94 3.52 8.42
N ARG A 792 22.89 2.56 8.37
CA ARG A 792 24.30 2.82 7.99
C ARG A 792 24.42 3.49 6.62
N LEU A 793 23.66 3.00 5.63
CA LEU A 793 23.54 3.61 4.31
C LEU A 793 22.88 5.00 4.40
N TYR A 794 21.62 5.09 4.83
CA TYR A 794 20.86 6.32 4.70
C TYR A 794 21.35 7.46 5.62
N LYS A 795 21.75 7.18 6.87
CA LYS A 795 22.14 8.22 7.85
C LYS A 795 23.59 8.65 7.71
N TYR A 796 24.49 7.75 7.33
CA TYR A 796 25.94 7.98 7.35
C TYR A 796 26.61 7.88 5.97
N HIS A 797 25.87 7.57 4.91
CA HIS A 797 26.42 7.36 3.56
C HIS A 797 27.51 6.27 3.51
N GLY A 798 27.44 5.30 4.43
CA GLY A 798 28.49 4.29 4.63
C GLY A 798 29.72 4.77 5.42
N SER A 799 29.82 6.04 5.81
CA SER A 799 30.86 6.54 6.72
C SER A 799 30.73 5.92 8.12
N ARG A 800 31.81 5.91 8.92
CA ARG A 800 31.73 5.55 10.34
C ARG A 800 30.87 6.57 11.11
N ALA A 801 30.28 6.15 12.23
CA ALA A 801 29.51 7.06 13.07
C ALA A 801 29.73 6.84 14.57
N GLU A 802 29.95 7.95 15.28
CA GLU A 802 30.17 7.98 16.73
C GLU A 802 29.14 8.88 17.44
N PRO A 803 28.95 8.75 18.77
CA PRO A 803 28.12 9.64 19.60
C PRO A 803 28.64 11.10 19.71
N THR A 804 29.54 11.54 18.82
CA THR A 804 30.19 12.85 18.83
C THR A 804 29.41 13.91 18.05
N VAL A 805 29.52 15.16 18.53
CA VAL A 805 29.15 16.38 17.80
C VAL A 805 30.29 17.38 17.82
N ASN A 806 30.43 18.16 16.75
CA ASN A 806 31.39 19.26 16.69
C ASN A 806 30.93 20.44 17.55
N THR A 807 31.74 20.81 18.54
CA THR A 807 31.55 22.00 19.38
C THR A 807 32.59 23.07 19.05
N GLY A 808 32.40 24.30 19.53
CA GLY A 808 33.39 25.37 19.39
C GLY A 808 34.73 25.13 20.12
N PHE A 809 34.88 23.98 20.78
CA PHE A 809 36.08 23.57 21.52
C PHE A 809 36.65 22.20 21.04
N GLY A 810 36.14 21.66 19.93
CA GLY A 810 36.46 20.32 19.40
C GLY A 810 35.26 19.39 19.41
N GLU A 811 35.46 18.13 19.02
CA GLU A 811 34.43 17.10 19.17
C GLU A 811 34.10 16.82 20.64
N ALA A 812 32.83 16.53 20.93
CA ALA A 812 32.39 16.11 22.25
C ALA A 812 31.32 15.01 22.15
N VAL A 813 31.42 14.03 23.04
CA VAL A 813 30.47 12.90 23.16
C VAL A 813 29.17 13.39 23.82
N ILE A 814 28.04 13.04 23.21
CA ILE A 814 26.70 13.41 23.69
C ILE A 814 26.13 12.34 24.63
N VAL A 815 25.68 12.80 25.80
CA VAL A 815 24.96 12.00 26.79
C VAL A 815 23.54 12.57 26.94
N PHE A 816 22.54 11.71 26.84
CA PHE A 816 21.13 11.99 27.09
C PHE A 816 20.78 11.66 28.54
N ASP A 817 20.20 12.64 29.24
CA ASP A 817 19.86 12.64 30.67
C ASP A 817 18.32 12.59 30.83
N TYR A 818 17.80 11.72 31.70
CA TYR A 818 16.36 11.44 31.79
C TYR A 818 15.83 11.23 33.23
N ASP A 819 14.61 11.70 33.47
CA ASP A 819 13.87 11.44 34.70
C ASP A 819 13.16 10.06 34.66
N PRO A 820 13.32 9.19 35.67
CA PRO A 820 12.63 7.91 35.74
C PRO A 820 11.19 8.06 36.27
N VAL A 821 10.20 7.76 35.44
CA VAL A 821 8.77 7.78 35.77
C VAL A 821 8.31 6.40 36.25
N GLN A 822 8.14 6.27 37.57
CA GLN A 822 7.68 5.04 38.24
C GLN A 822 6.19 4.75 37.99
N GLN A 823 5.88 4.25 36.79
CA GLN A 823 4.56 3.77 36.40
C GLN A 823 4.75 2.55 35.50
N ALA A 824 4.19 1.39 35.85
CA ALA A 824 4.49 0.16 35.11
C ALA A 824 3.97 0.16 33.65
N PRO A 825 4.79 -0.19 32.63
CA PRO A 825 6.25 -0.40 32.67
C PRO A 825 7.03 0.91 32.81
N ASP A 826 8.09 0.94 33.61
CA ASP A 826 8.82 2.18 33.95
C ASP A 826 9.23 2.96 32.69
N TYR A 827 8.93 4.26 32.67
CA TYR A 827 9.20 5.15 31.53
C TYR A 827 10.36 6.11 31.83
N LYS A 828 11.01 6.59 30.78
CA LYS A 828 11.93 7.72 30.82
C LYS A 828 11.17 9.01 30.46
N ALA A 829 11.48 10.12 31.11
CA ALA A 829 10.99 11.45 30.73
C ALA A 829 12.15 12.42 30.50
N VAL A 830 11.94 13.38 29.61
CA VAL A 830 12.82 14.55 29.45
C VAL A 830 12.75 15.39 30.74
N PRO A 831 13.89 15.80 31.34
CA PRO A 831 13.93 16.65 32.52
C PRO A 831 13.15 17.96 32.34
N SER A 832 12.46 18.44 33.40
CA SER A 832 11.49 19.55 33.30
C SER A 832 11.79 20.78 34.17
N GLY A 833 12.88 20.79 34.94
CA GLY A 833 13.28 21.91 35.79
C GLY A 833 13.88 23.12 35.05
N GLU A 834 13.77 24.32 35.63
CA GLU A 834 14.22 25.60 35.02
C GLU A 834 15.73 25.69 34.70
N ASN A 835 16.56 24.75 35.17
CA ASN A 835 18.00 24.67 34.87
C ASN A 835 18.44 23.25 34.46
N GLU A 836 17.50 22.35 34.14
CA GLU A 836 17.81 20.98 33.74
C GLU A 836 17.88 20.88 32.21
N THR A 837 18.93 20.23 31.71
CA THR A 837 19.14 20.02 30.27
C THR A 837 19.19 18.53 30.00
N ALA A 838 18.33 18.06 29.10
CA ALA A 838 18.28 16.66 28.67
C ALA A 838 19.56 16.15 28.00
N ILE A 839 20.52 17.03 27.71
CA ILE A 839 21.73 16.72 26.94
C ILE A 839 22.95 17.32 27.63
N ARG A 840 24.02 16.53 27.70
CA ARG A 840 25.34 16.89 28.24
C ARG A 840 26.43 16.51 27.24
N THR A 841 27.56 17.21 27.29
CA THR A 841 28.71 16.99 26.38
C THR A 841 29.97 16.64 27.18
N PHE A 842 30.69 15.60 26.76
CA PHE A 842 31.91 15.10 27.40
C PHE A 842 33.10 15.12 26.44
N PRO A 843 34.34 15.31 26.91
CA PRO A 843 35.51 15.48 26.05
C PRO A 843 35.98 14.18 25.35
N ASN A 844 35.57 13.01 25.84
CA ASN A 844 35.88 11.70 25.25
C ASN A 844 34.89 10.65 25.76
N MET A 845 34.93 9.45 25.15
CA MET A 845 34.03 8.34 25.47
C MET A 845 34.18 7.87 26.93
N THR A 846 35.41 7.70 27.43
CA THR A 846 35.67 7.24 28.80
C THR A 846 35.07 8.15 29.87
N ALA A 847 35.11 9.47 29.67
CA ALA A 847 34.49 10.43 30.58
C ALA A 847 32.95 10.43 30.51
N ALA A 848 32.37 10.07 29.36
CA ALA A 848 30.93 9.88 29.20
C ALA A 848 30.46 8.57 29.87
N GLU A 849 31.23 7.49 29.71
CA GLU A 849 31.01 6.18 30.35
C GLU A 849 31.06 6.28 31.88
N GLU A 850 32.11 6.88 32.44
CA GLU A 850 32.26 7.08 33.89
C GLU A 850 31.08 7.87 34.48
N PHE A 851 30.61 8.91 33.78
CA PHE A 851 29.43 9.68 34.20
C PHE A 851 28.13 8.87 34.13
N VAL A 852 27.90 8.12 33.03
CA VAL A 852 26.69 7.30 32.87
C VAL A 852 26.62 6.17 33.90
N GLU A 853 27.77 5.57 34.25
CA GLU A 853 27.87 4.58 35.34
C GLU A 853 27.62 5.18 36.74
N GLU A 854 28.07 6.41 37.01
CA GLU A 854 27.86 7.08 38.31
C GLU A 854 26.42 7.59 38.50
N ASP A 855 25.83 8.20 37.47
CA ASP A 855 24.53 8.88 37.52
C ASP A 855 23.35 7.89 37.57
N GLY A 856 23.37 6.86 36.71
CA GLY A 856 22.32 5.84 36.63
C GLY A 856 20.98 6.31 36.01
N THR A 857 20.88 7.58 35.62
CA THR A 857 19.74 8.20 34.93
C THR A 857 20.11 8.83 33.58
N ALA A 858 21.28 8.49 33.06
CA ALA A 858 21.79 8.94 31.77
C ALA A 858 22.11 7.77 30.81
N GLN A 859 22.30 8.07 29.52
CA GLN A 859 22.81 7.16 28.50
C GLN A 859 23.66 7.90 27.46
N ILE A 860 24.62 7.23 26.83
CA ILE A 860 25.35 7.78 25.68
C ILE A 860 24.47 7.67 24.42
N GLY A 861 24.35 8.77 23.66
CA GLY A 861 23.60 8.82 22.40
C GLY A 861 22.17 8.24 22.46
N GLY A 862 21.78 7.56 21.38
CA GLY A 862 20.44 6.96 21.23
C GLY A 862 19.36 7.97 20.82
N VAL A 863 19.77 9.10 20.24
CA VAL A 863 18.91 10.22 19.82
C VAL A 863 19.33 10.71 18.43
N GLY A 864 18.36 11.01 17.55
CA GLY A 864 18.63 11.38 16.16
C GLY A 864 19.60 10.42 15.45
N ASP A 865 20.67 11.00 14.88
CA ASP A 865 21.73 10.30 14.16
C ASP A 865 22.93 9.93 15.05
N LEU A 866 22.81 10.06 16.38
CA LEU A 866 23.90 9.82 17.34
C LEU A 866 23.78 8.41 17.95
N PRO A 867 24.62 7.44 17.52
CA PRO A 867 24.56 6.06 18.02
C PRO A 867 24.98 6.00 19.50
N ARG A 868 24.81 4.84 20.15
CA ARG A 868 25.25 4.65 21.56
C ARG A 868 26.70 4.21 21.65
N GLU A 869 27.11 3.40 20.68
CA GLU A 869 28.44 2.82 20.50
C GLU A 869 28.93 3.15 19.06
N PRO A 870 30.24 3.21 18.80
CA PRO A 870 30.77 3.45 17.46
C PRO A 870 30.27 2.44 16.42
N VAL A 871 29.79 2.95 15.29
CA VAL A 871 29.35 2.17 14.13
C VAL A 871 30.46 2.20 13.07
N PRO A 872 30.99 1.05 12.62
CA PRO A 872 32.04 1.02 11.61
C PRO A 872 31.52 1.45 10.24
N ALA A 873 32.42 2.00 9.43
CA ALA A 873 32.16 2.32 8.02
C ALA A 873 31.80 1.06 7.20
N LEU A 874 31.21 1.27 6.02
CA LEU A 874 31.04 0.27 4.98
C LEU A 874 32.25 0.28 4.05
N GLN A 875 32.69 -0.91 3.65
CA GLN A 875 33.86 -1.15 2.79
C GLN A 875 33.50 -1.23 1.32
N HIS A 876 32.30 -1.74 1.01
CA HIS A 876 31.87 -2.08 -0.35
C HIS A 876 30.70 -1.25 -0.87
N TYR A 877 30.31 -0.17 -0.17
CA TYR A 877 29.14 0.64 -0.54
C TYR A 877 29.46 2.13 -0.64
N ARG A 878 29.25 2.68 -1.84
CA ARG A 878 29.38 4.13 -2.11
C ARG A 878 28.04 4.74 -2.47
N LEU A 879 27.76 5.94 -1.96
CA LEU A 879 26.67 6.78 -2.43
C LEU A 879 27.01 7.26 -3.85
N VAL A 880 26.12 7.05 -4.81
CA VAL A 880 26.30 7.46 -6.22
C VAL A 880 25.32 8.54 -6.66
N ASP A 881 24.15 8.60 -6.02
CA ASP A 881 23.09 9.59 -6.23
C ASP A 881 22.26 9.83 -4.95
N ALA A 882 21.71 11.04 -4.82
CA ALA A 882 20.75 11.39 -3.78
C ALA A 882 19.80 12.48 -4.27
N SER A 883 18.49 12.26 -4.14
CA SER A 883 17.46 13.17 -4.67
C SER A 883 17.53 14.59 -4.08
N ASP A 884 17.37 15.63 -4.91
CA ASP A 884 17.30 17.06 -4.52
C ASP A 884 16.18 17.33 -3.50
N THR A 885 15.07 16.58 -3.60
CA THR A 885 13.99 16.70 -2.63
C THR A 885 14.42 16.17 -1.27
N SER A 886 14.35 17.00 -0.23
CA SER A 886 14.55 16.55 1.15
C SER A 886 13.33 15.83 1.71
N ALA A 887 13.56 14.85 2.60
CA ALA A 887 12.56 14.25 3.51
C ALA A 887 11.77 15.30 4.31
N TYR A 888 12.31 16.50 4.52
CA TYR A 888 11.56 17.64 5.07
C TYR A 888 10.36 18.10 4.21
N ALA A 889 10.18 17.62 2.98
CA ALA A 889 8.92 17.78 2.25
C ALA A 889 7.75 17.00 2.91
N SER A 890 8.05 15.97 3.72
CA SER A 890 7.07 15.19 4.47
C SER A 890 6.67 15.89 5.78
N GLN A 891 5.38 16.17 5.96
CA GLN A 891 4.84 16.69 7.23
C GLN A 891 5.01 15.72 8.41
N GLN A 892 5.19 14.42 8.13
CA GLN A 892 5.47 13.43 9.17
C GLN A 892 6.92 13.58 9.67
N TYR A 893 7.88 13.62 8.74
CA TYR A 893 9.30 13.78 9.05
C TYR A 893 9.60 15.12 9.72
N GLN A 894 9.03 16.23 9.20
CA GLN A 894 9.10 17.54 9.87
C GLN A 894 8.64 17.46 11.33
N ARG A 895 7.56 16.71 11.59
CA ARG A 895 6.96 16.65 12.93
C ARG A 895 7.79 15.82 13.90
N SER A 896 8.32 14.67 13.50
CA SER A 896 9.17 13.85 14.37
C SER A 896 10.43 14.62 14.77
N VAL A 897 11.19 15.12 13.79
CA VAL A 897 12.46 15.83 14.04
C VAL A 897 12.23 17.10 14.87
N LEU A 898 11.20 17.91 14.57
CA LEU A 898 10.92 19.12 15.36
C LEU A 898 10.45 18.78 16.79
N GLN A 899 9.72 17.68 16.98
CA GLN A 899 9.22 17.28 18.30
C GLN A 899 10.35 16.76 19.19
N GLU A 900 11.26 15.96 18.63
CA GLU A 900 12.48 15.50 19.29
C GLU A 900 13.41 16.68 19.62
N SER A 901 13.77 17.50 18.63
CA SER A 901 14.58 18.72 18.79
C SER A 901 14.06 19.66 19.89
N GLN A 902 12.75 19.96 19.88
CA GLN A 902 12.13 20.82 20.91
C GLN A 902 12.14 20.19 22.30
N SER A 903 12.15 18.86 22.39
CA SER A 903 12.20 18.16 23.68
C SER A 903 13.62 18.06 24.23
N LEU A 904 14.63 17.85 23.37
CA LEU A 904 16.04 17.77 23.77
C LEU A 904 16.70 19.15 23.98
N GLY A 905 16.07 20.22 23.47
CA GLY A 905 16.63 21.58 23.53
C GLY A 905 17.76 21.84 22.51
N ILE A 906 18.02 20.90 21.59
CA ILE A 906 19.04 21.02 20.54
C ILE A 906 18.39 21.47 19.21
N GLN A 907 19.14 22.18 18.37
CA GLN A 907 18.74 22.48 17.00
C GLN A 907 18.65 21.20 16.13
N PRO A 908 17.71 21.11 15.17
CA PRO A 908 17.52 19.92 14.32
C PRO A 908 18.79 19.46 13.60
N GLY A 909 19.63 20.39 13.11
CA GLY A 909 20.85 20.08 12.37
C GLY A 909 22.00 19.49 13.21
N VAL A 910 21.83 19.32 14.52
CA VAL A 910 22.77 18.57 15.37
C VAL A 910 22.29 17.12 15.59
N LEU A 911 21.00 16.88 15.43
CA LEU A 911 20.41 15.54 15.43
C LEU A 911 20.57 14.82 14.07
N GLN A 912 21.12 15.50 13.06
CA GLN A 912 21.32 15.01 11.71
C GLN A 912 22.80 15.09 11.34
N LYS A 913 23.44 13.96 10.99
CA LYS A 913 24.85 13.96 10.55
C LYS A 913 25.00 14.22 9.05
N THR A 914 24.01 13.86 8.24
CA THR A 914 24.01 14.05 6.78
C THR A 914 22.72 14.72 6.31
N SER A 915 22.71 15.15 5.04
CA SER A 915 21.52 15.67 4.38
C SER A 915 20.39 14.63 4.36
N PRO A 916 19.17 14.98 4.79
CA PRO A 916 18.02 14.07 4.71
C PRO A 916 17.36 14.19 3.33
N ASN A 917 18.03 13.70 2.28
CA ASN A 917 17.46 13.51 0.93
C ASN A 917 16.33 12.48 0.96
N TRP A 918 15.33 12.58 0.09
CA TRP A 918 14.17 11.68 0.10
C TRP A 918 14.59 10.24 -0.24
N VAL A 919 15.36 10.07 -1.32
CA VAL A 919 15.96 8.79 -1.75
C VAL A 919 17.48 8.95 -1.82
N LYS A 920 18.20 7.86 -1.51
CA LYS A 920 19.65 7.73 -1.69
C LYS A 920 19.95 6.42 -2.42
N THR A 921 20.77 6.49 -3.45
CA THR A 921 21.17 5.37 -4.30
C THR A 921 22.64 5.06 -4.06
N PHE A 922 22.92 3.80 -3.76
CA PHE A 922 24.25 3.28 -3.51
C PHE A 922 24.62 2.23 -4.55
N GLU A 923 25.91 2.11 -4.81
CA GLU A 923 26.50 1.05 -5.62
C GLU A 923 27.34 0.14 -4.72
N ARG A 924 27.21 -1.18 -4.92
CA ARG A 924 28.05 -2.21 -4.31
C ARG A 924 29.27 -2.44 -5.20
N VAL A 925 30.42 -2.02 -4.71
CA VAL A 925 31.71 -2.04 -5.42
C VAL A 925 32.71 -2.98 -4.71
N PRO A 926 33.67 -3.58 -5.43
CA PRO A 926 34.80 -4.26 -4.80
C PRO A 926 35.54 -3.36 -3.79
N GLY A 927 35.73 -2.09 -4.14
CA GLY A 927 36.48 -1.13 -3.34
C GLY A 927 37.99 -1.27 -3.53
N ALA A 928 38.71 -0.16 -3.43
CA ALA A 928 40.16 -0.16 -3.59
C ALA A 928 40.83 -0.63 -2.29
N THR A 929 41.67 -1.66 -2.37
CA THR A 929 42.50 -2.12 -1.26
C THR A 929 43.68 -1.18 -1.09
N VAL A 930 43.83 -0.57 0.07
CA VAL A 930 44.95 0.32 0.40
C VAL A 930 45.87 -0.35 1.41
N GLU A 931 47.06 -0.74 0.96
CA GLU A 931 48.14 -1.26 1.81
C GLU A 931 48.96 -0.09 2.38
N GLY A 932 48.88 0.13 3.69
CA GLY A 932 49.53 1.22 4.39
C GLY A 932 50.67 0.81 5.30
N SER A 933 51.61 1.72 5.53
CA SER A 933 52.77 1.52 6.41
C SER A 933 53.22 2.81 7.09
N GLY A 934 53.95 2.71 8.20
CA GLY A 934 54.51 3.87 8.91
C GLY A 934 53.64 4.41 10.05
N ALA A 935 52.66 3.64 10.51
CA ALA A 935 51.95 3.89 11.77
C ALA A 935 52.73 3.29 12.96
N GLU A 936 52.43 3.72 14.19
CA GLU A 936 52.94 3.05 15.39
C GLU A 936 52.24 1.69 15.61
N PRO A 937 52.92 0.67 16.18
CA PRO A 937 52.32 -0.64 16.39
C PRO A 937 51.09 -0.60 17.31
N GLY A 938 49.91 -0.92 16.76
CA GLY A 938 48.62 -0.84 17.46
C GLY A 938 47.93 0.53 17.42
N GLU A 939 48.45 1.51 16.68
CA GLU A 939 47.83 2.83 16.47
C GLU A 939 46.51 2.74 15.68
N THR A 940 45.55 3.62 15.98
CA THR A 940 44.33 3.79 15.18
C THR A 940 44.58 4.75 14.02
N VAL A 941 44.62 4.21 12.80
CA VAL A 941 44.74 5.02 11.57
C VAL A 941 43.33 5.33 11.04
N THR A 942 43.09 6.59 10.69
CA THR A 942 41.83 7.06 10.10
C THR A 942 42.05 7.52 8.65
N ALA A 943 41.33 6.91 7.71
CA ALA A 943 41.21 7.41 6.34
C ALA A 943 39.97 8.32 6.24
N SER A 944 40.11 9.49 5.62
CA SER A 944 39.04 10.49 5.51
C SER A 944 39.04 11.19 4.14
N VAL A 945 37.85 11.47 3.59
CA VAL A 945 37.68 12.25 2.35
C VAL A 945 36.38 13.06 2.39
N GLU A 946 36.41 14.32 1.95
CA GLU A 946 35.18 15.11 1.76
C GLU A 946 34.55 14.76 0.40
N MET A 947 33.25 14.48 0.42
CA MET A 947 32.45 14.11 -0.73
C MET A 947 31.43 15.21 -1.06
N LYS A 948 31.27 15.52 -2.34
CA LYS A 948 30.29 16.48 -2.87
C LYS A 948 29.12 15.78 -3.54
N MET A 949 27.91 16.25 -3.26
CA MET A 949 26.68 15.89 -3.97
C MET A 949 26.32 17.04 -4.93
N GLU A 950 26.56 16.85 -6.23
CA GLU A 950 26.39 17.84 -7.31
C GLU A 950 25.72 17.19 -8.55
N PRO A 951 24.99 17.94 -9.40
CA PRO A 951 24.58 19.33 -9.29
C PRO A 951 23.08 19.47 -8.95
N GLY A 952 22.74 20.19 -7.88
CA GLY A 952 21.37 20.42 -7.44
C GLY A 952 21.19 21.76 -6.71
N GLU A 953 19.96 22.21 -6.48
CA GLU A 953 19.73 23.47 -5.73
C GLU A 953 20.20 23.39 -4.26
N ASN A 954 20.45 22.17 -3.75
CA ASN A 954 20.93 21.89 -2.40
C ASN A 954 22.31 21.19 -2.38
N ALA A 955 23.26 21.66 -3.19
CA ALA A 955 24.65 21.21 -3.14
C ALA A 955 25.17 21.14 -1.69
N SER A 956 25.62 19.95 -1.28
CA SER A 956 26.00 19.64 0.10
C SER A 956 27.19 18.69 0.13
N THR A 957 27.96 18.73 1.22
CA THR A 957 29.11 17.86 1.45
C THR A 957 28.89 16.94 2.65
N PHE A 958 29.62 15.84 2.67
CA PHE A 958 29.78 14.96 3.83
C PHE A 958 31.19 14.37 3.85
N THR A 959 31.70 14.00 5.02
CA THR A 959 32.98 13.29 5.12
C THR A 959 32.76 11.79 5.21
N TYR A 960 33.35 11.03 4.29
CA TYR A 960 33.52 9.59 4.48
C TYR A 960 34.76 9.35 5.34
N GLU A 961 34.62 8.59 6.43
CA GLU A 961 35.69 8.27 7.36
C GLU A 961 35.66 6.78 7.72
N GLN A 962 36.83 6.15 7.73
CA GLN A 962 37.03 4.75 8.08
C GLN A 962 38.26 4.61 8.98
N GLN A 963 38.26 3.61 9.87
CA GLN A 963 39.37 3.34 10.79
C GLN A 963 39.89 1.91 10.63
N ALA A 964 41.20 1.77 10.77
CA ALA A 964 41.93 0.51 10.84
C ALA A 964 42.95 0.58 11.98
N THR A 965 43.34 -0.56 12.54
CA THR A 965 44.37 -0.64 13.58
C THR A 965 45.65 -1.20 12.97
N ALA A 966 46.78 -0.55 13.22
CA ALA A 966 48.07 -0.99 12.71
C ALA A 966 48.56 -2.29 13.40
N ASP A 967 49.26 -3.14 12.66
CA ASP A 967 49.83 -4.41 13.14
C ASP A 967 51.12 -4.22 13.99
N GLU A 968 51.75 -5.32 14.41
CA GLU A 968 53.00 -5.27 15.20
C GLU A 968 54.19 -4.66 14.44
N ASP A 969 54.12 -4.58 13.11
CA ASP A 969 55.15 -4.04 12.22
C ASP A 969 54.81 -2.61 11.72
N GLY A 970 53.67 -2.03 12.13
CA GLY A 970 53.23 -0.67 11.75
C GLY A 970 52.52 -0.58 10.40
N ASN A 971 52.01 -1.70 9.87
CA ASN A 971 51.23 -1.76 8.63
C ASN A 971 49.73 -1.76 8.92
N PHE A 972 48.94 -1.25 7.98
CA PHE A 972 47.48 -1.20 8.06
C PHE A 972 46.84 -1.45 6.69
N GLU A 973 45.56 -1.83 6.66
CA GLU A 973 44.82 -2.11 5.43
C GLU A 973 43.46 -1.41 5.49
N PHE A 974 43.06 -0.77 4.39
CA PHE A 974 41.70 -0.28 4.16
C PHE A 974 41.12 -0.92 2.90
N VAL A 975 39.80 -1.05 2.86
CA VAL A 975 39.04 -1.24 1.60
C VAL A 975 38.14 -0.02 1.48
N LEU A 976 38.45 0.84 0.50
CA LEU A 976 37.83 2.15 0.32
C LEU A 976 36.78 2.10 -0.82
N PRO A 977 35.50 2.42 -0.55
CA PRO A 977 34.45 2.35 -1.57
C PRO A 977 34.36 3.61 -2.44
N TYR A 978 34.99 4.74 -2.07
CA TYR A 978 34.96 5.96 -2.88
C TYR A 978 36.30 6.15 -3.59
N SER A 979 36.23 6.57 -4.86
CA SER A 979 37.36 7.05 -5.66
C SER A 979 37.55 8.55 -5.44
N THR A 980 38.72 9.08 -5.80
CA THR A 980 39.03 10.52 -5.81
C THR A 980 39.34 11.06 -7.21
N GLU A 981 39.76 10.20 -8.13
CA GLU A 981 40.07 10.55 -9.52
C GLU A 981 39.57 9.51 -10.54
N GLY A 982 39.68 9.83 -11.84
CA GLY A 982 39.34 8.92 -12.94
C GLY A 982 37.87 8.87 -13.36
N TYR A 983 36.96 9.58 -12.68
CA TYR A 983 35.50 9.52 -12.95
C TYR A 983 35.09 9.68 -14.42
N ASP A 984 35.77 10.56 -15.17
CA ASP A 984 35.41 10.88 -16.56
C ASP A 984 35.84 9.77 -17.56
N GLU A 985 36.45 8.69 -17.08
CA GLU A 985 36.82 7.50 -17.86
C GLU A 985 35.77 6.36 -17.76
N TYR A 986 34.77 6.49 -16.87
CA TYR A 986 33.78 5.45 -16.58
C TYR A 986 32.34 5.97 -16.70
N GLY A 987 31.47 5.21 -17.36
CA GLY A 987 30.07 5.56 -17.55
C GLY A 987 29.26 4.44 -18.23
N PRO A 988 27.94 4.63 -18.42
CA PRO A 988 27.08 3.59 -19.00
C PRO A 988 27.55 3.09 -20.37
N GLU A 989 28.20 3.96 -21.16
CA GLU A 989 28.74 3.64 -22.48
C GLU A 989 29.92 2.64 -22.49
N ASN A 990 30.57 2.39 -21.35
CA ASN A 990 31.59 1.35 -21.18
C ASN A 990 31.25 0.34 -20.08
N GLY A 991 30.00 0.31 -19.60
CA GLY A 991 29.52 -0.69 -18.65
C GLY A 991 29.73 -0.34 -17.18
N HIS A 992 29.94 0.94 -16.84
CA HIS A 992 30.11 1.41 -15.46
C HIS A 992 29.11 2.52 -15.06
N THR A 993 29.11 2.93 -13.79
CA THR A 993 28.24 4.00 -13.28
C THR A 993 28.86 5.38 -13.49
N ASN A 994 28.13 6.33 -14.08
CA ASN A 994 28.51 7.74 -14.04
C ASN A 994 28.07 8.36 -12.70
N VAL A 995 28.98 8.42 -11.74
CA VAL A 995 28.66 8.87 -10.37
C VAL A 995 28.46 10.39 -10.27
N SER A 996 27.35 10.81 -9.64
CA SER A 996 27.08 12.22 -9.30
C SER A 996 27.80 12.67 -8.03
N VAL A 997 28.04 11.73 -7.11
CA VAL A 997 28.75 11.98 -5.86
C VAL A 997 30.24 11.76 -6.07
N ARG A 998 31.03 12.84 -5.95
CA ARG A 998 32.48 12.86 -6.26
C ARG A 998 33.27 13.52 -5.12
N ALA A 999 34.51 13.11 -4.91
CA ALA A 999 35.36 13.66 -3.85
C ALA A 999 35.77 15.12 -4.12
N ASP A 1000 36.03 15.90 -3.07
CA ASP A 1000 36.65 17.22 -3.14
C ASP A 1000 38.16 17.19 -2.83
N GLY A 1001 38.85 16.19 -3.39
CA GLY A 1001 40.29 15.99 -3.24
C GLY A 1001 40.65 14.55 -2.87
N ALA A 1002 41.95 14.36 -2.64
CA ALA A 1002 42.53 13.09 -2.21
C ALA A 1002 42.09 12.68 -0.80
N TYR A 1003 42.18 11.39 -0.50
CA TYR A 1003 42.07 10.90 0.87
C TYR A 1003 43.17 11.51 1.74
N THR A 1004 42.82 11.87 2.97
CA THR A 1004 43.76 12.13 4.07
C THR A 1004 43.75 10.92 4.99
N ILE A 1005 44.88 10.21 5.03
CA ILE A 1005 45.09 9.06 5.91
C ILE A 1005 46.01 9.53 7.04
N ALA A 1006 45.54 9.45 8.28
CA ALA A 1006 46.26 10.00 9.43
C ALA A 1006 46.11 9.15 10.69
N GLY A 1007 47.20 9.04 11.44
CA GLY A 1007 47.25 8.43 12.77
C GLY A 1007 46.74 9.35 13.88
N GLU A 1008 47.06 8.99 15.11
CA GLU A 1008 46.67 9.73 16.31
C GLU A 1008 47.54 11.00 16.49
N VAL A 1009 47.06 11.96 17.29
CA VAL A 1009 47.81 13.19 17.58
C VAL A 1009 48.66 12.97 18.83
N GLU A 1010 49.97 12.90 18.63
CA GLU A 1010 50.94 12.59 19.66
C GLU A 1010 51.85 13.78 20.04
N SER A 1011 52.59 13.66 21.14
CA SER A 1011 53.64 14.60 21.51
C SER A 1011 55.01 13.96 21.32
N ASN A 1012 55.78 14.40 20.32
CA ASN A 1012 57.11 13.85 20.06
C ASN A 1012 58.14 14.17 21.17
N GLU A 1013 59.35 13.61 21.07
CA GLU A 1013 60.44 13.83 22.06
C GLU A 1013 60.79 15.31 22.29
N SER A 1014 60.47 16.19 21.33
CA SER A 1014 60.70 17.63 21.39
C SER A 1014 59.48 18.43 21.88
N ALA A 1015 58.46 17.75 22.43
CA ALA A 1015 57.20 18.33 22.90
C ALA A 1015 56.42 19.12 21.83
N HIS A 1016 56.57 18.74 20.56
CA HIS A 1016 55.69 19.22 19.49
C HIS A 1016 54.50 18.27 19.36
N LEU A 1017 53.31 18.81 19.10
CA LEU A 1017 52.20 17.97 18.65
C LEU A 1017 52.47 17.57 17.21
N VAL A 1018 52.49 16.26 16.96
CA VAL A 1018 52.75 15.65 15.66
C VAL A 1018 51.66 14.64 15.32
N ARG A 1019 51.58 14.27 14.04
CA ARG A 1019 50.71 13.20 13.54
C ARG A 1019 51.35 12.58 12.32
N ASN A 1020 51.35 11.25 12.23
CA ASN A 1020 51.74 10.55 11.01
C ASN A 1020 50.60 10.68 10.00
N GLU A 1021 50.84 11.30 8.84
CA GLU A 1021 49.81 11.48 7.82
C GLU A 1021 50.34 11.31 6.39
N ALA A 1022 49.43 10.99 5.47
CA ALA A 1022 49.66 10.94 4.04
C ALA A 1022 48.42 11.37 3.27
N SER A 1023 48.62 11.79 2.03
CA SER A 1023 47.54 12.06 1.07
C SER A 1023 47.58 11.01 -0.04
N LEU A 1024 46.42 10.44 -0.38
CA LEU A 1024 46.30 9.34 -1.33
C LEU A 1024 45.17 9.59 -2.33
N ASP A 1025 45.49 9.56 -3.61
CA ASP A 1025 44.50 9.48 -4.67
C ASP A 1025 44.15 8.01 -4.97
N VAL A 1026 42.87 7.76 -5.23
CA VAL A 1026 42.29 6.44 -5.48
C VAL A 1026 41.52 6.51 -6.79
N SER A 1027 41.90 5.69 -7.78
CA SER A 1027 41.26 5.73 -9.09
C SER A 1027 39.87 5.06 -9.09
N GLU A 1028 38.99 5.55 -9.95
CA GLU A 1028 37.68 4.94 -10.19
C GLU A 1028 37.76 3.46 -10.61
N GLY A 1029 38.78 3.09 -11.40
CA GLY A 1029 39.01 1.71 -11.82
C GLY A 1029 39.39 0.76 -10.67
N ASP A 1030 40.21 1.23 -9.74
CA ASP A 1030 40.61 0.43 -8.55
C ASP A 1030 39.42 0.20 -7.60
N VAL A 1031 38.43 1.10 -7.60
CA VAL A 1031 37.21 0.97 -6.80
C VAL A 1031 36.18 0.07 -7.47
N ASN A 1032 35.94 0.25 -8.77
CA ASN A 1032 34.88 -0.46 -9.50
C ASN A 1032 35.28 -1.86 -9.99
N GLY A 1033 36.58 -2.18 -10.02
CA GLY A 1033 37.12 -3.50 -10.36
C GLY A 1033 37.69 -3.66 -11.77
N ASP A 1034 37.77 -2.59 -12.58
CA ASP A 1034 38.47 -2.60 -13.88
C ASP A 1034 40.00 -2.42 -13.74
N GLY A 1035 40.45 -1.88 -12.59
CA GLY A 1035 41.86 -1.64 -12.26
C GLY A 1035 42.60 -2.82 -11.60
N ASP A 1036 43.84 -2.56 -11.15
CA ASP A 1036 44.62 -3.52 -10.34
C ASP A 1036 44.06 -3.63 -8.90
N GLY A 1037 43.27 -2.64 -8.46
CA GLY A 1037 42.49 -2.69 -7.21
C GLY A 1037 43.28 -2.54 -5.93
N THR A 1038 44.61 -2.40 -6.02
CA THR A 1038 45.52 -2.29 -4.86
C THR A 1038 46.42 -1.06 -4.98
N VAL A 1039 46.40 -0.20 -3.97
CA VAL A 1039 47.20 1.04 -3.90
C VAL A 1039 48.02 1.05 -2.61
N SER A 1040 49.25 1.56 -2.63
CA SER A 1040 50.15 1.55 -1.46
C SER A 1040 50.41 2.96 -0.92
N VAL A 1041 50.42 3.12 0.41
CA VAL A 1041 50.71 4.40 1.08
C VAL A 1041 51.74 4.24 2.22
N THR A 1042 52.49 5.30 2.50
CA THR A 1042 53.40 5.38 3.66
C THR A 1042 53.15 6.71 4.37
N LEU A 1043 52.93 6.67 5.69
CA LEU A 1043 52.70 7.86 6.51
C LEU A 1043 54.03 8.60 6.80
N GLU A 1044 53.98 9.93 6.86
CA GLU A 1044 55.12 10.78 7.25
C GLU A 1044 54.77 11.65 8.48
N GLU A 1045 55.71 11.82 9.42
CA GLU A 1045 55.51 12.66 10.61
C GLU A 1045 55.31 14.14 10.22
N THR A 1046 54.13 14.68 10.48
CA THR A 1046 53.78 16.08 10.27
C THR A 1046 53.61 16.82 11.59
N VAL A 1047 54.24 17.99 11.71
CA VAL A 1047 54.18 18.84 12.91
C VAL A 1047 52.91 19.69 12.88
N LEU A 1048 51.99 19.43 13.81
CA LEU A 1048 50.72 20.16 13.96
C LEU A 1048 50.87 21.42 14.81
N GLN A 1049 51.66 21.38 15.89
CA GLN A 1049 51.85 22.55 16.76
C GLN A 1049 53.20 22.53 17.50
N GLU A 1050 53.95 23.64 17.40
CA GLU A 1050 55.15 23.88 18.22
C GLU A 1050 54.79 24.27 19.66
N PRO A 1051 55.58 23.86 20.69
CA PRO A 1051 55.29 24.18 22.08
C PRO A 1051 55.36 25.68 22.38
N GLU A 1052 54.43 26.17 23.22
CA GLU A 1052 54.37 27.56 23.67
C GLU A 1052 55.66 27.97 24.41
N GLY A 1053 56.58 28.62 23.68
CA GLY A 1053 57.88 29.07 24.21
C GLY A 1053 59.06 28.89 23.25
N ALA A 1054 58.89 28.21 22.11
CA ALA A 1054 59.96 27.99 21.12
C ALA A 1054 60.61 29.27 20.58
N ASN A 1055 59.94 30.43 20.66
CA ASN A 1055 60.49 31.72 20.25
C ASN A 1055 61.29 32.40 21.40
N GLY A 1056 62.51 31.91 21.65
CA GLY A 1056 63.25 32.13 22.90
C GLY A 1056 64.77 32.33 22.83
N THR A 1057 65.28 33.11 21.88
CA THR A 1057 66.65 33.72 21.82
C THR A 1057 67.91 32.84 21.73
N ASP A 1058 68.55 32.89 20.55
CA ASP A 1058 69.95 33.33 20.31
C ASP A 1058 70.08 33.59 18.79
N GLY A 1059 70.80 34.58 18.24
CA GLY A 1059 71.52 35.74 18.77
C GLY A 1059 71.90 36.67 17.58
N ASN A 1060 71.97 37.99 17.80
CA ASN A 1060 72.14 38.97 16.72
C ASN A 1060 73.59 39.05 16.19
N GLU A 1061 73.81 38.77 14.89
CA GLU A 1061 74.97 39.28 14.14
C GLU A 1061 74.61 39.90 12.78
N THR A 1062 75.10 41.11 12.57
CA THR A 1062 75.06 41.85 11.31
C THR A 1062 76.19 41.43 10.37
N THR A 1063 75.85 40.98 9.16
CA THR A 1063 76.65 41.13 7.93
C THR A 1063 75.65 41.32 6.77
N GLY A 1064 75.91 42.04 5.70
CA GLY A 1064 77.19 42.51 5.16
C GLY A 1064 77.13 42.24 3.66
N ASN A 1065 76.61 43.20 2.88
CA ASN A 1065 76.45 43.04 1.44
C ASN A 1065 77.82 43.07 0.74
N GLU A 1066 78.27 41.94 0.18
CA GLU A 1066 79.27 41.92 -0.88
C GLU A 1066 78.72 41.22 -2.13
N THR A 1067 78.51 42.02 -3.16
CA THR A 1067 78.24 41.55 -4.52
C THR A 1067 79.53 41.61 -5.33
N THR A 1068 79.90 40.51 -5.99
CA THR A 1068 80.83 40.52 -7.14
C THR A 1068 80.25 39.57 -8.21
N GLY A 1069 80.30 39.88 -9.52
CA GLY A 1069 80.73 41.12 -10.15
C GLY A 1069 81.26 40.93 -11.57
N ASP A 1070 80.38 40.88 -12.57
CA ASP A 1070 80.61 41.27 -13.99
C ASP A 1070 79.29 41.08 -14.78
N GLY A 1071 78.86 41.91 -15.73
CA GLY A 1071 79.40 43.21 -16.15
C GLY A 1071 78.81 43.70 -17.50
N ALA A 1072 78.48 45.00 -17.56
CA ALA A 1072 78.38 45.90 -18.73
C ALA A 1072 77.01 46.33 -19.34
N GLY A 1073 76.75 47.66 -19.23
CA GLY A 1073 75.99 48.47 -20.18
C GLY A 1073 74.48 48.67 -19.92
N GLY A 1074 73.92 49.88 -19.88
CA GLY A 1074 74.52 51.22 -19.90
C GLY A 1074 73.52 52.34 -20.25
N ASN A 1075 73.58 53.43 -19.47
CA ASN A 1075 73.11 54.81 -19.78
C ASN A 1075 71.62 55.25 -19.56
N GLU A 1076 71.44 55.94 -18.43
CA GLU A 1076 70.81 57.28 -18.24
C GLU A 1076 69.28 57.57 -18.35
N THR A 1077 68.64 57.62 -17.18
CA THR A 1077 68.11 58.82 -16.44
C THR A 1077 66.96 59.72 -16.99
N ILE A 1078 66.20 60.25 -16.00
CA ILE A 1078 65.21 61.38 -16.00
C ILE A 1078 63.80 60.92 -16.45
N GLY A 1079 62.70 61.08 -15.68
CA GLY A 1079 62.33 61.97 -14.55
C GLY A 1079 61.05 62.75 -14.94
N ASN A 1080 60.16 63.27 -14.09
CA ASN A 1080 59.96 63.26 -12.63
C ASN A 1080 58.47 63.64 -12.34
N GLU A 1081 58.02 63.58 -11.06
CA GLU A 1081 56.80 64.25 -10.50
C GLU A 1081 55.40 63.86 -11.06
N THR A 1082 54.48 63.19 -10.33
CA THR A 1082 53.74 63.49 -9.07
C THR A 1082 52.62 64.56 -9.14
N GLY A 1083 51.39 64.11 -8.84
CA GLY A 1083 50.49 64.80 -7.90
C GLY A 1083 49.18 65.41 -8.42
N GLY A 1084 48.10 65.29 -7.65
CA GLY A 1084 47.07 66.34 -7.58
C GLY A 1084 45.60 66.01 -7.88
N ASN A 1085 44.96 65.25 -7.00
CA ASN A 1085 43.58 65.38 -6.48
C ASN A 1085 42.71 66.59 -6.94
N GLY A 1086 41.38 66.40 -7.15
CA GLY A 1086 40.40 67.51 -6.98
C GLY A 1086 39.11 67.57 -7.81
N THR A 1087 38.07 66.81 -7.42
CA THR A 1087 36.62 67.18 -7.37
C THR A 1087 35.90 68.07 -8.41
N SER A 1088 34.71 67.58 -8.80
CA SER A 1088 33.41 68.27 -9.04
C SER A 1088 33.02 68.74 -10.46
N GLY A 1089 31.75 68.49 -10.83
CA GLY A 1089 30.89 69.63 -11.22
C GLY A 1089 30.14 69.66 -12.56
N ASN A 1090 29.25 68.69 -12.81
CA ASN A 1090 27.86 68.94 -13.30
C ASN A 1090 27.56 69.39 -14.77
N GLU A 1091 26.33 69.03 -15.22
CA GLU A 1091 25.51 69.61 -16.32
C GLU A 1091 25.97 69.55 -17.81
N THR A 1092 25.10 69.43 -18.84
CA THR A 1092 23.74 68.84 -19.06
C THR A 1092 23.42 68.85 -20.58
N SER A 1093 22.29 68.21 -20.98
CA SER A 1093 21.50 68.44 -22.22
C SER A 1093 21.94 67.66 -23.48
N GLY A 1094 21.03 67.10 -24.28
CA GLY A 1094 19.56 67.03 -24.14
C GLY A 1094 18.85 66.51 -25.41
N ASP A 1095 17.50 66.53 -25.39
CA ASP A 1095 16.53 66.16 -26.45
C ASP A 1095 16.38 64.66 -26.79
N GLY A 1096 15.19 64.07 -26.96
CA GLY A 1096 13.81 64.60 -26.77
C GLY A 1096 12.73 63.67 -27.39
N THR A 1097 11.77 63.21 -26.55
CA THR A 1097 10.28 63.32 -26.67
C THR A 1097 9.56 63.04 -28.03
N ASP A 1098 8.29 62.60 -28.14
CA ASP A 1098 7.08 62.46 -27.29
C ASP A 1098 6.02 61.57 -28.04
N SER A 1099 4.87 61.05 -27.56
CA SER A 1099 4.31 60.67 -26.24
C SER A 1099 2.92 59.96 -26.39
N ASN A 1100 2.43 59.30 -25.31
CA ASN A 1100 1.01 58.99 -24.94
C ASN A 1100 0.13 58.04 -25.82
N GLU A 1101 -0.82 57.20 -25.35
CA GLU A 1101 -1.40 56.77 -24.03
C GLU A 1101 -2.40 55.58 -24.27
N SER A 1102 -3.07 54.86 -23.34
CA SER A 1102 -2.93 54.49 -21.90
C SER A 1102 -3.91 53.34 -21.50
N ALA A 1103 -3.72 52.70 -20.32
CA ALA A 1103 -4.65 51.87 -19.50
C ALA A 1103 -5.13 50.46 -20.01
N SER A 1104 -5.27 49.39 -19.19
CA SER A 1104 -4.94 49.13 -17.76
C SER A 1104 -5.13 47.65 -17.30
N LEU A 1105 -4.29 47.16 -16.34
CA LEU A 1105 -4.51 46.10 -15.30
C LEU A 1105 -4.76 44.62 -15.76
N ALA A 1106 -4.36 43.54 -15.06
CA ALA A 1106 -3.46 43.24 -13.92
C ALA A 1106 -3.28 41.68 -13.89
N GLY A 1107 -2.36 41.02 -13.17
CA GLY A 1107 -1.30 41.39 -12.22
C GLY A 1107 -1.00 40.17 -11.31
N ASP A 1108 0.27 39.76 -11.17
CA ASP A 1108 0.70 38.44 -10.68
C ASP A 1108 1.46 38.49 -9.32
N GLY A 1109 1.59 37.34 -8.63
CA GLY A 1109 2.65 37.03 -7.65
C GLY A 1109 2.59 37.54 -6.19
N ALA A 1110 2.68 36.61 -5.23
CA ALA A 1110 3.20 36.80 -3.85
C ALA A 1110 3.43 35.42 -3.18
N THR A 1111 4.67 34.90 -3.05
CA THR A 1111 5.64 35.09 -1.94
C THR A 1111 5.12 34.75 -0.53
N ALA A 1112 5.72 33.74 0.10
CA ALA A 1112 5.43 33.29 1.47
C ALA A 1112 6.09 34.17 2.57
N PRO A 1113 5.50 34.29 3.77
CA PRO A 1113 6.09 35.02 4.89
C PRO A 1113 6.71 34.11 5.96
N ALA A 1114 7.93 34.42 6.39
CA ALA A 1114 8.53 33.89 7.62
C ALA A 1114 8.02 34.64 8.87
N LEU A 1115 7.88 33.94 10.00
CA LEU A 1115 7.36 34.49 11.26
C LEU A 1115 8.44 34.64 12.33
N ARG A 1116 8.58 35.85 12.88
CA ARG A 1116 9.39 36.15 14.08
C ARG A 1116 8.54 36.01 15.35
N ALA A 1117 9.21 35.63 16.44
CA ALA A 1117 8.63 35.58 17.78
C ALA A 1117 8.21 36.96 18.33
N ALA A 1118 7.25 36.96 19.25
CA ALA A 1118 6.95 38.10 20.13
C ALA A 1118 6.35 37.61 21.47
N GLU A 1119 6.78 38.24 22.55
CA GLU A 1119 6.41 37.90 23.94
C GLU A 1119 5.08 38.53 24.37
N GLY A 1120 4.46 37.97 25.42
CA GLY A 1120 4.10 38.79 26.58
C GLY A 1120 2.71 39.46 26.69
N HIS A 1121 1.90 38.87 27.58
CA HIS A 1121 1.04 39.54 28.59
C HIS A 1121 -0.41 40.01 28.30
N LEU A 1122 -1.33 39.41 29.09
CA LEU A 1122 -2.53 39.98 29.76
C LEU A 1122 -3.57 40.75 28.92
N ALA A 1123 -4.86 40.38 28.89
CA ALA A 1123 -5.73 40.26 30.06
C ALA A 1123 -7.10 39.58 29.76
N ARG A 1124 -7.76 39.11 30.82
CA ARG A 1124 -9.13 38.53 30.91
C ARG A 1124 -10.26 39.58 30.74
N PRO A 1125 -11.56 39.18 30.62
CA PRO A 1125 -12.14 37.84 30.83
C PRO A 1125 -12.85 37.20 29.63
#